data_AF-A0A2M7DLV9-F1
#
_entry.id   AF-A0A2M7DLV9-F1
#
_cell.length_a   1.000
_cell.length_b   1.000
_cell.length_c   1.000
_cell.angle_alpha   90.00
_cell.angle_beta   90.00
_cell.angle_gamma   90.00
#
_symmetry.space_group_name_H-M   'P 1'
#
loop_
_entity.id
_entity.type
_entity.pdbx_description
1 polymer ?
#
loop_
_entity_poly.entity_id
_entity_poly.type
_entity_poly.pdbx_seq_one_letter_code
_entity_poly.pdbx_strand_id
1 'polypeptide(L)'
;MYRFNKSHQFFKKANKIIPLASQTFSKSYLQYIKGQAPLFAVRAKGARIWDIDGNKYIDFINGLLPVILGYQNLAVDDAINRQLKKGIVFSLSSPLEYELAELLIKHIPCAEMVRFGKNGSDVTTGAVRLARATTGRDHVAACYDKETEILTKSGFKKFKDLDDNEIVATLNPNTGYLEYHQIYAKIKYYFTGKMIHFLGQRVDLLVTPDHRIYRKFRLRTGHHFKIEDANDALKRKTITQMTSMCKWKGKIKNKFSILKINQTRPAKGVNFFSVKEFVRFMGWYLSEGFCIEQKRGRYEVCIAQDEKNERKSQEIFTVIKKLGFKPYRNNHHICFNSKELVQYLKQFGRCKDKYIPEWIKNLPKDCLSIFADTMIKGDGTFENGRIRKFYSTSRKLIDGMQELLLKIGYSTTISEYKNTGFSKNKIYHLNISQERFLGCWSKEKYYKGNVYCISVPNHIILVRRNGKIIWSGNCGYHGWHDWYIGSTARNLGVPKSTQKLTHKFEYNNIKSLEKIFKENKNKVAAVIMEPMNYIEPEKNFLQKVKTLAHKNGALLIFDEVITGFRFSLGGAQKLFGVTPDLAAFGKSMANGMPISALVGKKKYMKKIEDIFYSFTNGGETLSIAAAIATIKEMEKKKVIEHIWKLGAYLIKETDKLIKKNNLEEVIKIKGKPCWSLMFAYPYGKYSDLEIKSYLQQELIQAGFLWYGQHNMSFSHTKKDISGLVSAYANIFPKLKELLDKDKLRGALNGEPITNIFKVR
;
A
#
# COMPACT_ATOMS: atom_id res chain seq x y z
N MET A 1 -1.33 15.53 -32.99
CA MET A 1 -0.67 14.88 -31.83
C MET A 1 0.06 15.95 -31.04
N TYR A 2 -0.12 16.00 -29.72
CA TYR A 2 0.52 16.98 -28.85
C TYR A 2 2.01 16.68 -28.65
N ARG A 3 2.80 17.74 -28.47
CA ARG A 3 4.26 17.71 -28.28
C ARG A 3 4.61 18.49 -27.01
N PHE A 4 5.69 18.08 -26.32
CA PHE A 4 6.03 18.53 -24.96
C PHE A 4 7.46 19.12 -24.88
N ASN A 5 7.94 19.70 -25.98
CA ASN A 5 9.32 20.12 -26.16
C ASN A 5 9.71 21.23 -25.18
N LYS A 6 8.90 22.28 -25.07
CA LYS A 6 9.10 23.39 -24.13
C LYS A 6 8.93 22.90 -22.69
N SER A 7 7.96 22.02 -22.43
CA SER A 7 7.78 21.38 -21.12
C SER A 7 9.05 20.65 -20.65
N HIS A 8 9.72 19.90 -21.53
CA HIS A 8 10.93 19.17 -21.19
C HIS A 8 12.18 20.08 -21.11
N GLN A 9 12.29 21.09 -21.96
CA GLN A 9 13.35 22.10 -21.85
C GLN A 9 13.24 22.89 -20.53
N PHE A 10 12.02 23.28 -20.14
CA PHE A 10 11.78 23.98 -18.88
C PHE A 10 11.98 23.07 -17.67
N PHE A 11 11.59 21.78 -17.75
CA PHE A 11 11.88 20.80 -16.71
C PHE A 11 13.38 20.71 -16.38
N LYS A 12 14.26 20.68 -17.40
CA LYS A 12 15.72 20.67 -17.20
C LYS A 12 16.25 21.91 -16.47
N LYS A 13 15.56 23.05 -16.56
CA LYS A 13 15.89 24.27 -15.80
C LYS A 13 15.33 24.18 -14.38
N ALA A 14 14.03 23.95 -14.25
CA ALA A 14 13.33 23.91 -12.96
C ALA A 14 13.89 22.84 -12.01
N ASN A 15 14.23 21.63 -12.50
CA ASN A 15 14.75 20.54 -11.67
C ASN A 15 16.16 20.80 -11.10
N LYS A 16 16.89 21.83 -11.57
CA LYS A 16 18.18 22.23 -10.98
C LYS A 16 18.03 23.04 -9.69
N ILE A 17 16.91 23.76 -9.54
CA ILE A 17 16.71 24.78 -8.50
C ILE A 17 15.46 24.56 -7.63
N ILE A 18 14.51 23.75 -8.09
CA ILE A 18 13.31 23.36 -7.35
C ILE A 18 13.32 21.83 -7.22
N PRO A 19 13.29 21.26 -5.99
CA PRO A 19 13.13 19.83 -5.79
C PRO A 19 11.92 19.29 -6.57
N LEU A 20 12.14 18.23 -7.35
CA LEU A 20 11.12 17.62 -8.23
C LEU A 20 10.53 18.56 -9.30
N ALA A 21 11.20 19.69 -9.58
CA ALA A 21 10.73 20.77 -10.44
C ALA A 21 9.35 21.34 -10.06
N SER A 22 8.88 21.15 -8.82
CA SER A 22 7.53 21.54 -8.41
C SER A 22 7.39 21.75 -6.91
N GLN A 23 6.63 22.77 -6.51
CA GLN A 23 6.29 23.07 -5.11
C GLN A 23 5.27 22.09 -4.50
N THR A 24 4.87 21.03 -5.22
CA THR A 24 3.92 20.03 -4.71
C THR A 24 4.18 18.67 -5.37
N PHE A 25 4.32 17.60 -4.57
CA PHE A 25 4.53 16.24 -5.06
C PHE A 25 3.53 15.84 -6.17
N SER A 26 2.23 16.05 -5.97
CA SER A 26 1.18 15.72 -6.96
C SER A 26 1.19 16.61 -8.22
N LYS A 27 2.00 17.66 -8.27
CA LYS A 27 2.24 18.51 -9.45
C LYS A 27 3.67 18.34 -9.98
N SER A 28 4.40 17.32 -9.53
CA SER A 28 5.74 16.98 -10.04
C SER A 28 5.67 16.04 -11.24
N TYR A 29 6.78 15.95 -11.99
CA TYR A 29 6.92 15.04 -13.13
C TYR A 29 6.67 13.55 -12.79
N LEU A 30 6.80 13.14 -11.52
CA LEU A 30 6.52 11.77 -11.08
C LEU A 30 5.06 11.33 -11.27
N GLN A 31 4.15 12.30 -11.38
CA GLN A 31 2.71 12.08 -11.52
C GLN A 31 2.27 11.73 -12.95
N TYR A 32 3.17 11.89 -13.93
CA TYR A 32 2.86 11.79 -15.35
C TYR A 32 3.81 10.84 -16.09
N ILE A 33 3.31 10.20 -17.14
CA ILE A 33 4.09 9.35 -18.04
C ILE A 33 5.22 10.19 -18.66
N LYS A 34 6.48 9.74 -18.51
CA LYS A 34 7.64 10.54 -18.92
C LYS A 34 7.66 10.67 -20.45
N GLY A 35 7.89 11.88 -20.95
CA GLY A 35 7.91 12.13 -22.40
C GLY A 35 6.54 12.38 -23.04
N GLN A 36 5.44 12.03 -22.36
CA GLN A 36 4.10 11.90 -22.97
C GLN A 36 3.02 12.72 -22.27
N ALA A 37 3.42 13.76 -21.55
CA ALA A 37 2.53 14.61 -20.78
C ALA A 37 3.07 16.03 -20.59
N PRO A 38 2.19 17.04 -20.41
CA PRO A 38 2.60 18.38 -20.04
C PRO A 38 3.13 18.40 -18.60
N LEU A 39 4.19 19.19 -18.37
CA LEU A 39 4.78 19.36 -17.03
C LEU A 39 4.51 20.75 -16.43
N PHE A 40 4.20 21.74 -17.27
CA PHE A 40 4.00 23.13 -16.85
C PHE A 40 2.79 23.73 -17.57
N ALA A 41 1.85 24.28 -16.80
CA ALA A 41 0.72 25.05 -17.29
C ALA A 41 1.04 26.55 -17.28
N VAL A 42 0.55 27.29 -18.29
CA VAL A 42 0.75 28.75 -18.40
C VAL A 42 -0.54 29.55 -18.39
N ARG A 43 -1.69 28.93 -18.70
CA ARG A 43 -3.01 29.61 -18.70
C ARG A 43 -4.13 28.61 -18.43
N ALA A 44 -5.24 29.06 -17.86
CA ALA A 44 -6.46 28.28 -17.74
C ALA A 44 -7.71 29.18 -17.84
N LYS A 45 -8.84 28.66 -18.32
CA LYS A 45 -10.13 29.35 -18.45
C LYS A 45 -11.29 28.33 -18.54
N GLY A 46 -12.37 28.56 -17.81
CA GLY A 46 -13.46 27.61 -17.66
C GLY A 46 -12.94 26.28 -17.09
N ALA A 47 -13.30 25.14 -17.69
CA ALA A 47 -12.69 23.85 -17.36
C ALA A 47 -11.57 23.45 -18.34
N ARG A 48 -10.79 24.41 -18.85
CA ARG A 48 -9.66 24.17 -19.75
C ARG A 48 -8.35 24.76 -19.25
N ILE A 49 -7.26 24.08 -19.55
CA ILE A 49 -5.89 24.45 -19.20
C ILE A 49 -4.99 24.36 -20.43
N TRP A 50 -4.00 25.25 -20.52
CA TRP A 50 -3.00 25.31 -21.58
C TRP A 50 -1.60 25.11 -21.00
N ASP A 51 -0.82 24.24 -21.62
CA ASP A 51 0.58 24.02 -21.26
C ASP A 51 1.51 25.04 -21.91
N ILE A 52 2.78 25.02 -21.49
CA ILE A 52 3.85 25.89 -22.04
C ILE A 52 4.15 25.62 -23.53
N ASP A 53 3.74 24.45 -24.05
CA ASP A 53 3.83 24.08 -25.46
C ASP A 53 2.66 24.63 -26.30
N GLY A 54 1.59 25.11 -25.66
CA GLY A 54 0.37 25.65 -26.30
C GLY A 54 -0.76 24.64 -26.47
N ASN A 55 -0.57 23.38 -26.06
CA ASN A 55 -1.60 22.35 -26.10
C ASN A 55 -2.74 22.68 -25.12
N LYS A 56 -3.97 22.33 -25.47
CA LYS A 56 -5.19 22.70 -24.73
C LYS A 56 -5.92 21.46 -24.23
N TYR A 57 -6.19 21.38 -22.93
CA TYR A 57 -6.85 20.24 -22.29
C TYR A 57 -8.15 20.64 -21.61
N ILE A 58 -9.11 19.71 -21.54
CA ILE A 58 -10.17 19.72 -20.53
C ILE A 58 -9.58 19.13 -19.24
N ASP A 59 -9.71 19.84 -18.12
CA ASP A 59 -9.02 19.51 -16.88
C ASP A 59 -9.89 18.74 -15.87
N PHE A 60 -9.56 17.46 -15.65
CA PHE A 60 -10.19 16.62 -14.63
C PHE A 60 -9.39 16.51 -13.31
N ILE A 61 -8.27 17.23 -13.21
CA ILE A 61 -7.46 17.39 -12.00
C ILE A 61 -7.92 18.62 -11.20
N ASN A 62 -8.31 19.70 -11.89
CA ASN A 62 -8.88 20.93 -11.31
C ASN A 62 -8.04 21.47 -10.14
N GLY A 63 -6.74 21.63 -10.37
CA GLY A 63 -5.77 22.18 -9.41
C GLY A 63 -5.47 21.30 -8.18
N LEU A 64 -5.87 20.02 -8.19
CA LEU A 64 -5.96 19.10 -7.03
C LEU A 64 -7.21 19.31 -6.16
N LEU A 65 -8.37 19.49 -6.79
CA LEU A 65 -9.72 19.75 -6.24
C LEU A 65 -10.15 21.20 -5.85
N PRO A 66 -9.31 22.25 -5.71
CA PRO A 66 -9.81 23.56 -5.30
C PRO A 66 -10.59 24.29 -6.39
N VAL A 67 -10.36 24.00 -7.68
CA VAL A 67 -11.02 24.69 -8.79
C VAL A 67 -12.37 24.04 -9.05
N ILE A 68 -13.42 24.64 -8.51
CA ILE A 68 -14.77 24.05 -8.47
C ILE A 68 -15.79 24.83 -9.30
N LEU A 69 -15.60 26.14 -9.50
CA LEU A 69 -16.34 26.92 -10.49
C LEU A 69 -15.72 26.81 -11.88
N GLY A 70 -14.42 26.52 -11.93
CA GLY A 70 -13.58 26.64 -13.13
C GLY A 70 -12.61 27.81 -13.00
N TYR A 71 -11.61 27.82 -13.87
CA TYR A 71 -10.59 28.86 -13.97
C TYR A 71 -11.14 30.15 -14.59
N GLN A 72 -10.67 31.32 -14.15
CA GLN A 72 -11.17 32.63 -14.59
C GLN A 72 -12.69 32.74 -14.49
N ASN A 73 -13.24 32.54 -13.29
CA ASN A 73 -14.67 32.72 -13.05
C ASN A 73 -14.92 34.21 -12.79
N LEU A 74 -15.71 34.85 -13.65
CA LEU A 74 -15.96 36.30 -13.60
C LEU A 74 -16.38 36.80 -12.22
N ALA A 75 -17.29 36.12 -11.52
CA ALA A 75 -17.74 36.57 -10.20
C ALA A 75 -16.62 36.56 -9.14
N VAL A 76 -15.70 35.60 -9.22
CA VAL A 76 -14.52 35.51 -8.35
C VAL A 76 -13.44 36.52 -8.76
N ASP A 77 -13.13 36.59 -10.06
CA ASP A 77 -12.13 37.51 -10.61
C ASP A 77 -12.53 38.98 -10.36
N ASP A 78 -13.82 39.34 -10.53
CA ASP A 78 -14.36 40.67 -10.25
C ASP A 78 -14.38 41.02 -8.76
N ALA A 79 -14.51 40.01 -7.87
CA ALA A 79 -14.38 40.22 -6.43
C ALA A 79 -12.92 40.48 -6.04
N ILE A 80 -11.98 39.71 -6.58
CA ILE A 80 -10.54 39.91 -6.40
C ILE A 80 -10.12 41.28 -6.95
N ASN A 81 -10.52 41.63 -8.17
CA ASN A 81 -10.17 42.91 -8.81
C ASN A 81 -10.75 44.13 -8.06
N ARG A 82 -11.97 44.03 -7.51
CA ARG A 82 -12.54 45.10 -6.69
C ARG A 82 -11.84 45.22 -5.33
N GLN A 83 -11.42 44.11 -4.72
CA GLN A 83 -10.69 44.15 -3.45
C GLN A 83 -9.24 44.62 -3.64
N LEU A 84 -8.58 44.25 -4.74
CA LEU A 84 -7.22 44.70 -5.07
C LEU A 84 -7.09 46.22 -5.08
N LYS A 85 -8.12 46.93 -5.59
CA LYS A 85 -8.20 48.40 -5.58
C LYS A 85 -8.35 49.03 -4.19
N LYS A 86 -8.65 48.24 -3.15
CA LYS A 86 -8.78 48.68 -1.75
C LYS A 86 -7.57 48.33 -0.88
N GLY A 87 -6.70 47.41 -1.34
CA GLY A 87 -5.60 46.86 -0.55
C GLY A 87 -5.78 45.37 -0.22
N ILE A 88 -4.68 44.71 0.17
CA ILE A 88 -4.57 43.25 0.27
C ILE A 88 -4.46 42.80 1.74
N VAL A 89 -3.44 43.29 2.44
CA VAL A 89 -3.22 43.11 3.88
C VAL A 89 -3.25 44.49 4.52
N PHE A 90 -3.91 44.60 5.67
CA PHE A 90 -4.08 45.84 6.42
C PHE A 90 -3.53 45.68 7.84
N SER A 91 -3.23 46.80 8.50
CA SER A 91 -2.88 46.83 9.93
C SER A 91 -4.09 46.68 10.86
N LEU A 92 -5.31 46.67 10.30
CA LEU A 92 -6.59 46.51 10.99
C LEU A 92 -7.41 45.41 10.32
N SER A 93 -8.34 44.80 11.05
CA SER A 93 -9.24 43.77 10.50
C SER A 93 -10.17 44.32 9.42
N SER A 94 -10.49 43.49 8.44
CA SER A 94 -11.38 43.85 7.32
C SER A 94 -12.82 43.42 7.59
N PRO A 95 -13.85 44.21 7.23
CA PRO A 95 -15.25 43.76 7.26
C PRO A 95 -15.51 42.47 6.47
N LEU A 96 -14.69 42.17 5.46
CA LEU A 96 -14.78 40.91 4.72
C LEU A 96 -14.54 39.67 5.60
N GLU A 97 -13.77 39.79 6.69
CA GLU A 97 -13.57 38.69 7.64
C GLU A 97 -14.89 38.28 8.31
N TYR A 98 -15.73 39.27 8.64
CA TYR A 98 -17.08 39.04 9.16
C TYR A 98 -18.01 38.46 8.08
N GLU A 99 -18.06 39.06 6.88
CA GLU A 99 -18.91 38.57 5.78
C GLU A 99 -18.65 37.09 5.44
N LEU A 100 -17.38 36.68 5.41
CA LEU A 100 -17.03 35.28 5.16
C LEU A 100 -17.37 34.39 6.38
N ALA A 101 -17.14 34.86 7.60
CA ALA A 101 -17.47 34.10 8.80
C ALA A 101 -18.98 33.82 8.89
N GLU A 102 -19.82 34.83 8.65
CA GLU A 102 -21.28 34.72 8.59
C GLU A 102 -21.72 33.71 7.52
N LEU A 103 -21.16 33.81 6.30
CA LEU A 103 -21.49 32.92 5.19
C LEU A 103 -21.08 31.45 5.45
N LEU A 104 -19.99 31.22 6.19
CA LEU A 104 -19.57 29.89 6.62
C LEU A 104 -20.48 29.32 7.72
N ILE A 105 -20.88 30.15 8.70
CA ILE A 105 -21.84 29.81 9.77
C ILE A 105 -23.21 29.43 9.17
N LYS A 106 -23.70 30.20 8.20
CA LYS A 106 -24.95 29.92 7.44
C LYS A 106 -24.97 28.52 6.81
N HIS A 107 -23.83 27.99 6.42
CA HIS A 107 -23.75 26.76 5.62
C HIS A 107 -23.28 25.51 6.36
N ILE A 108 -22.36 25.65 7.33
CA ILE A 108 -21.66 24.52 7.93
C ILE A 108 -22.31 24.16 9.29
N PRO A 109 -22.93 22.97 9.43
CA PRO A 109 -23.69 22.59 10.63
C PRO A 109 -22.97 22.70 11.98
N CYS A 110 -21.64 22.58 12.05
CA CYS A 110 -20.89 22.73 13.30
C CYS A 110 -20.37 24.15 13.59
N ALA A 111 -20.53 25.09 12.65
CA ALA A 111 -19.89 26.39 12.71
C ALA A 111 -20.74 27.40 13.51
N GLU A 112 -20.29 27.74 14.72
CA GLU A 112 -20.79 28.87 15.51
C GLU A 112 -19.75 30.02 15.55
N MET A 113 -18.49 29.72 15.26
CA MET A 113 -17.38 30.65 15.08
C MET A 113 -16.39 30.12 14.03
N VAL A 114 -15.56 31.01 13.50
CA VAL A 114 -14.62 30.75 12.40
C VAL A 114 -13.25 31.37 12.71
N ARG A 115 -12.16 30.71 12.30
CA ARG A 115 -10.81 31.27 12.25
C ARG A 115 -10.12 30.85 10.95
N PHE A 116 -9.54 31.79 10.23
CA PHE A 116 -8.92 31.53 8.93
C PHE A 116 -7.46 31.04 9.05
N GLY A 117 -7.08 30.17 8.12
CA GLY A 117 -5.70 29.77 7.81
C GLY A 117 -5.46 29.90 6.29
N LYS A 118 -4.31 29.43 5.80
CA LYS A 118 -3.95 29.53 4.36
C LYS A 118 -3.86 28.20 3.64
N ASN A 119 -3.67 27.10 4.36
CA ASN A 119 -3.74 25.74 3.82
C ASN A 119 -4.41 24.75 4.79
N GLY A 120 -4.69 23.53 4.31
CA GLY A 120 -5.37 22.50 5.10
C GLY A 120 -4.62 22.04 6.35
N SER A 121 -3.28 22.04 6.32
CA SER A 121 -2.47 21.63 7.48
C SER A 121 -2.53 22.66 8.60
N ASP A 122 -2.69 23.96 8.27
CA ASP A 122 -2.87 25.02 9.26
C ASP A 122 -4.12 24.77 10.12
N VAL A 123 -5.24 24.41 9.47
CA VAL A 123 -6.55 24.29 10.14
C VAL A 123 -6.75 22.94 10.81
N THR A 124 -6.20 21.83 10.28
CA THR A 124 -6.19 20.55 11.01
C THR A 124 -5.27 20.63 12.23
N THR A 125 -4.15 21.35 12.14
CA THR A 125 -3.23 21.58 13.27
C THR A 125 -3.80 22.57 14.28
N GLY A 126 -4.48 23.63 13.82
CA GLY A 126 -5.26 24.53 14.67
C GLY A 126 -6.33 23.78 15.45
N ALA A 127 -7.10 22.91 14.78
CA ALA A 127 -8.12 22.07 15.41
C ALA A 127 -7.52 21.13 16.48
N VAL A 128 -6.39 20.48 16.19
CA VAL A 128 -5.69 19.61 17.15
C VAL A 128 -5.15 20.42 18.33
N ARG A 129 -4.52 21.58 18.10
CA ARG A 129 -4.01 22.47 19.16
C ARG A 129 -5.15 22.96 20.05
N LEU A 130 -6.26 23.39 19.45
CA LEU A 130 -7.45 23.84 20.15
C LEU A 130 -8.05 22.72 21.00
N ALA A 131 -8.20 21.51 20.46
CA ALA A 131 -8.70 20.37 21.20
C ALA A 131 -7.82 19.99 22.40
N ARG A 132 -6.49 20.07 22.26
CA ARG A 132 -5.55 19.87 23.38
C ARG A 132 -5.77 20.90 24.49
N ALA A 133 -5.83 22.19 24.15
CA ALA A 133 -6.07 23.28 25.10
C ALA A 133 -7.49 23.27 25.72
N THR A 134 -8.50 22.84 24.97
CA THR A 134 -9.87 22.61 25.47
C THR A 134 -9.91 21.49 26.51
N THR A 135 -9.25 20.37 26.24
CA THR A 135 -9.40 19.15 27.06
C THR A 135 -8.35 19.00 28.15
N GLY A 136 -7.23 19.72 28.07
CA GLY A 136 -6.07 19.54 28.97
C GLY A 136 -5.30 18.23 28.71
N ARG A 137 -5.26 17.78 27.44
CA ARG A 137 -4.80 16.44 27.05
C ARG A 137 -3.92 16.48 25.81
N ASP A 138 -3.04 15.49 25.64
CA ASP A 138 -2.03 15.52 24.56
C ASP A 138 -2.32 14.58 23.38
N HIS A 139 -3.03 13.47 23.59
CA HIS A 139 -3.09 12.38 22.62
C HIS A 139 -4.17 12.60 21.55
N VAL A 140 -3.94 12.14 20.31
CA VAL A 140 -4.84 12.25 19.14
C VAL A 140 -5.03 10.87 18.50
N ALA A 141 -6.16 10.56 17.86
CA ALA A 141 -6.43 9.25 17.23
C ALA A 141 -6.66 9.33 15.68
N ALA A 142 -6.01 8.46 14.86
CA ALA A 142 -6.01 8.43 13.35
C ALA A 142 -5.28 7.23 12.55
N CYS A 143 -5.77 5.95 12.52
CA CYS A 143 -5.50 4.63 11.76
C CYS A 143 -4.13 3.80 11.55
N TYR A 144 -3.85 2.54 12.08
CA TYR A 144 -2.79 1.46 11.66
C TYR A 144 -2.53 0.08 12.51
N ASP A 145 -1.50 -0.83 12.24
CA ASP A 145 -1.19 -2.23 12.88
C ASP A 145 0.30 -2.87 13.02
N LYS A 146 0.60 -4.10 13.66
CA LYS A 146 1.92 -4.82 14.05
C LYS A 146 2.33 -6.31 13.73
N GLU A 147 2.31 -7.24 14.74
CA GLU A 147 3.53 -7.94 15.32
C GLU A 147 4.09 -9.13 14.53
N THR A 148 4.63 -8.82 13.37
CA THR A 148 4.56 -9.78 12.28
C THR A 148 5.86 -9.80 11.49
N GLU A 149 6.24 -10.97 11.01
CA GLU A 149 7.29 -11.16 10.02
C GLU A 149 6.68 -11.08 8.63
N ILE A 150 7.45 -10.59 7.66
CA ILE A 150 7.08 -10.60 6.25
C ILE A 150 8.14 -11.37 5.47
N LEU A 151 7.70 -12.14 4.47
CA LEU A 151 8.64 -12.74 3.53
C LEU A 151 9.21 -11.66 2.63
N THR A 152 10.52 -11.49 2.68
CA THR A 152 11.29 -10.67 1.75
C THR A 152 12.00 -11.56 0.73
N LYS A 153 12.58 -10.96 -0.32
CA LYS A 153 13.45 -11.64 -1.27
C LYS A 153 14.72 -12.19 -0.61
N SER A 154 15.14 -11.64 0.53
CA SER A 154 16.26 -12.16 1.34
C SER A 154 15.84 -13.21 2.39
N GLY A 155 14.55 -13.55 2.48
CA GLY A 155 13.97 -14.45 3.49
C GLY A 155 13.00 -13.73 4.42
N PHE A 156 12.51 -14.40 5.46
CA PHE A 156 11.61 -13.78 6.44
C PHE A 156 12.36 -12.77 7.32
N LYS A 157 11.88 -11.53 7.37
CA LYS A 157 12.33 -10.48 8.31
C LYS A 157 11.16 -10.06 9.18
N LYS A 158 11.40 -9.68 10.44
CA LYS A 158 10.38 -8.99 11.26
C LYS A 158 10.11 -7.62 10.64
N PHE A 159 8.87 -7.13 10.65
CA PHE A 159 8.56 -5.80 10.11
C PHE A 159 9.44 -4.68 10.71
N LYS A 160 9.87 -4.85 11.97
CA LYS A 160 10.75 -3.93 12.68
C LYS A 160 12.19 -3.85 12.13
N ASP A 161 12.61 -4.86 11.37
CA ASP A 161 13.98 -5.08 10.89
C ASP A 161 14.05 -5.01 9.34
N LEU A 162 13.08 -4.34 8.69
CA LEU A 162 13.04 -4.15 7.23
C LEU A 162 13.82 -2.91 6.78
N ASP A 163 14.41 -3.00 5.58
CA ASP A 163 15.15 -1.92 4.91
C ASP A 163 14.28 -1.18 3.88
N ASP A 164 14.57 0.10 3.58
CA ASP A 164 13.65 0.95 2.78
C ASP A 164 13.55 0.55 1.31
N ASN A 165 14.51 -0.24 0.84
CA ASN A 165 14.55 -0.82 -0.51
C ASN A 165 14.18 -2.31 -0.53
N GLU A 166 13.60 -2.83 0.56
CA GLU A 166 13.24 -4.24 0.63
C GLU A 166 12.19 -4.62 -0.42
N ILE A 167 12.33 -5.83 -0.97
CA ILE A 167 11.39 -6.43 -1.91
C ILE A 167 10.68 -7.57 -1.19
N VAL A 168 9.36 -7.48 -1.08
CA VAL A 168 8.50 -8.37 -0.28
C VAL A 168 7.62 -9.26 -1.14
N ALA A 169 7.31 -10.45 -0.62
CA ALA A 169 6.38 -11.37 -1.24
C ALA A 169 4.94 -10.90 -1.06
N THR A 170 4.21 -10.94 -2.16
CA THR A 170 2.83 -10.49 -2.30
C THR A 170 2.03 -11.51 -3.10
N LEU A 171 0.71 -11.51 -2.98
CA LEU A 171 -0.15 -12.41 -3.74
C LEU A 171 -0.94 -11.61 -4.77
N ASN A 172 -0.86 -12.03 -6.03
CA ASN A 172 -1.78 -11.58 -7.05
C ASN A 172 -3.18 -12.16 -6.77
N PRO A 173 -4.20 -11.35 -6.42
CA PRO A 173 -5.52 -11.85 -6.04
C PRO A 173 -6.24 -12.56 -7.20
N ASN A 174 -5.97 -12.15 -8.44
CA ASN A 174 -6.66 -12.63 -9.64
C ASN A 174 -6.04 -13.94 -10.12
N THR A 175 -4.71 -13.95 -10.29
CA THR A 175 -4.00 -15.10 -10.85
C THR A 175 -3.63 -16.13 -9.79
N GLY A 176 -3.55 -15.72 -8.52
CA GLY A 176 -3.10 -16.53 -7.38
C GLY A 176 -1.58 -16.73 -7.33
N TYR A 177 -0.79 -16.08 -8.18
CA TYR A 177 0.68 -16.22 -8.16
C TYR A 177 1.33 -15.40 -7.04
N LEU A 178 2.40 -15.95 -6.46
CA LEU A 178 3.31 -15.23 -5.59
C LEU A 178 4.22 -14.33 -6.44
N GLU A 179 4.24 -13.04 -6.11
CA GLU A 179 4.99 -11.98 -6.77
C GLU A 179 5.87 -11.24 -5.75
N TYR A 180 6.97 -10.63 -6.20
CA TYR A 180 7.89 -9.87 -5.36
C TYR A 180 7.85 -8.39 -5.73
N HIS A 181 7.38 -7.54 -4.82
CA HIS A 181 7.22 -6.09 -5.02
C HIS A 181 8.07 -5.28 -4.06
N GLN A 182 8.62 -4.15 -4.49
CA GLN A 182 9.31 -3.21 -3.61
C GLN A 182 8.31 -2.54 -2.65
N ILE A 183 8.68 -2.40 -1.38
CA ILE A 183 7.90 -1.63 -0.41
C ILE A 183 7.92 -0.15 -0.81
N TYR A 184 6.76 0.51 -0.92
CA TYR A 184 6.69 1.97 -1.13
C TYR A 184 6.32 2.77 0.12
N ALA A 185 5.80 2.13 1.17
CA ALA A 185 5.69 2.73 2.50
C ALA A 185 5.87 1.67 3.59
N LYS A 186 6.62 2.01 4.64
CA LYS A 186 6.60 1.32 5.94
C LYS A 186 5.92 2.21 6.95
N ILE A 187 5.22 1.63 7.91
CA ILE A 187 4.48 2.37 8.92
C ILE A 187 4.79 1.73 10.28
N LYS A 188 4.99 2.56 11.31
CA LYS A 188 5.41 2.18 12.68
C LYS A 188 4.80 3.14 13.71
N TYR A 189 4.09 2.67 14.75
CA TYR A 189 3.68 3.52 15.90
C TYR A 189 3.73 2.76 17.26
N TYR A 190 3.01 3.13 18.33
CA TYR A 190 2.84 2.34 19.57
C TYR A 190 1.35 2.10 19.90
N PHE A 191 1.00 0.95 20.50
CA PHE A 191 -0.41 0.54 20.75
C PHE A 191 -0.49 -0.57 21.81
N THR A 192 -1.52 -0.50 22.64
CA THR A 192 -1.79 -1.38 23.78
C THR A 192 -3.10 -2.17 23.51
N GLY A 193 -3.86 -2.62 24.52
CA GLY A 193 -5.24 -3.12 24.40
C GLY A 193 -5.53 -4.33 23.49
N LYS A 194 -6.81 -4.57 23.18
CA LYS A 194 -7.32 -5.79 22.49
C LYS A 194 -7.08 -5.81 20.97
N MET A 195 -6.29 -6.74 20.47
CA MET A 195 -6.18 -7.11 19.05
C MET A 195 -7.15 -8.23 18.69
N ILE A 196 -7.31 -8.51 17.40
CA ILE A 196 -7.99 -9.71 16.93
C ILE A 196 -6.92 -10.76 16.62
N HIS A 197 -6.98 -11.86 17.37
CA HIS A 197 -6.15 -13.03 17.18
C HIS A 197 -6.94 -14.06 16.38
N PHE A 198 -6.62 -14.19 15.09
CA PHE A 198 -7.00 -15.35 14.29
C PHE A 198 -6.06 -16.49 14.66
N LEU A 199 -6.59 -17.47 15.37
CA LEU A 199 -5.85 -18.61 15.86
C LEU A 199 -6.51 -19.90 15.39
N GLY A 200 -5.74 -20.70 14.66
CA GLY A 200 -6.08 -22.07 14.27
C GLY A 200 -4.83 -22.93 14.29
N GLN A 201 -4.94 -24.18 13.84
CA GLN A 201 -3.78 -25.08 13.78
C GLN A 201 -2.67 -24.48 12.88
N ARG A 202 -3.04 -23.94 11.72
CA ARG A 202 -2.14 -23.38 10.70
C ARG A 202 -2.23 -21.87 10.50
N VAL A 203 -3.04 -21.17 11.30
CA VAL A 203 -3.15 -19.70 11.30
C VAL A 203 -2.74 -19.17 12.68
N ASP A 204 -1.89 -18.16 12.70
CA ASP A 204 -1.66 -17.29 13.85
C ASP A 204 -1.45 -15.89 13.28
N LEU A 205 -2.50 -15.09 13.31
CA LEU A 205 -2.47 -13.71 12.84
C LEU A 205 -3.04 -12.85 13.96
N LEU A 206 -2.14 -12.15 14.66
CA LEU A 206 -2.52 -11.18 15.68
C LEU A 206 -2.41 -9.80 15.07
N VAL A 207 -3.56 -9.22 14.77
CA VAL A 207 -3.68 -7.96 14.04
C VAL A 207 -4.65 -7.01 14.75
N THR A 208 -4.59 -5.71 14.48
CA THR A 208 -5.59 -4.77 14.98
C THR A 208 -6.99 -5.19 14.52
N PRO A 209 -8.05 -4.74 15.21
CA PRO A 209 -9.41 -4.94 14.72
C PRO A 209 -9.63 -4.45 13.28
N ASP A 210 -8.79 -3.53 12.84
CA ASP A 210 -8.80 -2.81 11.58
C ASP A 210 -7.84 -3.32 10.51
N HIS A 211 -7.17 -4.42 10.79
CA HIS A 211 -6.30 -4.99 9.79
C HIS A 211 -7.12 -5.72 8.73
N ARG A 212 -6.84 -5.38 7.48
CA ARG A 212 -7.42 -6.03 6.30
C ARG A 212 -6.86 -7.45 6.14
N ILE A 213 -7.66 -8.46 6.40
CA ILE A 213 -7.33 -9.89 6.24
C ILE A 213 -7.74 -10.41 4.85
N TYR A 214 -7.01 -11.38 4.31
CA TYR A 214 -7.39 -12.07 3.08
C TYR A 214 -8.09 -13.40 3.40
N ARG A 215 -9.41 -13.48 3.19
CA ARG A 215 -10.23 -14.64 3.58
C ARG A 215 -11.14 -15.16 2.46
N LYS A 216 -11.56 -16.41 2.62
CA LYS A 216 -12.48 -17.14 1.77
C LYS A 216 -13.94 -16.76 2.07
N PHE A 217 -14.69 -16.48 1.01
CA PHE A 217 -16.13 -16.31 0.98
C PHE A 217 -16.76 -17.47 0.19
N ARG A 218 -17.97 -17.87 0.59
CA ARG A 218 -18.83 -18.80 -0.16
C ARG A 218 -19.84 -17.95 -0.94
N LEU A 219 -19.80 -18.03 -2.27
CA LEU A 219 -20.74 -17.38 -3.17
C LEU A 219 -21.49 -18.46 -3.97
N ARG A 220 -22.60 -18.09 -4.61
CA ARG A 220 -23.40 -18.99 -5.46
C ARG A 220 -22.59 -19.57 -6.64
N THR A 221 -21.55 -18.84 -7.07
CA THR A 221 -20.58 -19.21 -8.12
C THR A 221 -19.30 -19.87 -7.58
N GLY A 222 -19.31 -20.39 -6.35
CA GLY A 222 -18.19 -21.13 -5.76
C GLY A 222 -17.40 -20.35 -4.70
N HIS A 223 -16.12 -20.70 -4.55
CA HIS A 223 -15.26 -20.23 -3.47
C HIS A 223 -14.30 -19.13 -3.93
N HIS A 224 -14.42 -17.95 -3.34
CA HIS A 224 -13.64 -16.76 -3.73
C HIS A 224 -12.89 -16.19 -2.53
N PHE A 225 -11.64 -15.76 -2.71
CA PHE A 225 -10.92 -15.02 -1.68
C PHE A 225 -11.05 -13.52 -1.91
N LYS A 226 -11.29 -12.76 -0.83
CA LYS A 226 -11.38 -11.30 -0.85
C LYS A 226 -10.75 -10.73 0.41
N ILE A 227 -10.39 -9.45 0.33
CA ILE A 227 -9.99 -8.67 1.49
C ILE A 227 -11.23 -8.31 2.32
N GLU A 228 -11.11 -8.39 3.65
CA GLU A 228 -12.12 -8.03 4.64
C GLU A 228 -11.45 -7.52 5.92
N ASP A 229 -12.11 -6.65 6.67
CA ASP A 229 -11.57 -6.12 7.92
C ASP A 229 -11.68 -7.16 9.05
N ALA A 230 -10.60 -7.30 9.85
CA ALA A 230 -10.49 -8.32 10.88
C ALA A 230 -11.70 -8.36 11.85
N ASN A 231 -12.29 -7.21 12.17
CA ASN A 231 -13.44 -7.13 13.06
C ASN A 231 -14.74 -7.68 12.43
N ASP A 232 -14.93 -7.59 11.11
CA ASP A 232 -16.10 -8.18 10.46
C ASP A 232 -15.96 -9.71 10.35
N ALA A 233 -14.73 -10.23 10.21
CA ALA A 233 -14.45 -11.65 10.36
C ALA A 233 -14.68 -12.16 11.81
N LEU A 234 -14.39 -11.35 12.83
CA LEU A 234 -14.70 -11.64 14.24
C LEU A 234 -16.20 -11.63 14.53
N LYS A 235 -16.94 -10.63 14.05
CA LYS A 235 -18.39 -10.48 14.31
C LYS A 235 -19.22 -11.66 13.83
N ARG A 236 -18.80 -12.36 12.76
CA ARG A 236 -19.55 -13.51 12.22
C ARG A 236 -19.54 -14.75 13.11
N LYS A 237 -18.76 -14.79 14.21
CA LYS A 237 -18.68 -15.92 15.17
C LYS A 237 -18.53 -17.31 14.51
N THR A 238 -17.94 -17.36 13.31
CA THR A 238 -17.79 -18.56 12.49
C THR A 238 -16.32 -18.75 12.12
N ILE A 239 -15.95 -19.99 11.78
CA ILE A 239 -14.58 -20.32 11.37
C ILE A 239 -14.20 -19.44 10.17
N THR A 240 -13.21 -18.58 10.39
CA THR A 240 -12.62 -17.76 9.33
C THR A 240 -11.68 -18.63 8.52
N GLN A 241 -12.00 -18.79 7.24
CA GLN A 241 -11.25 -19.62 6.32
C GLN A 241 -10.27 -18.75 5.57
N MET A 242 -8.97 -18.88 5.84
CA MET A 242 -7.90 -18.13 5.19
C MET A 242 -7.09 -19.06 4.27
N THR A 243 -6.00 -18.58 3.68
CA THR A 243 -5.06 -19.45 2.97
C THR A 243 -3.64 -18.91 3.02
N SER A 244 -2.67 -19.82 2.98
CA SER A 244 -1.28 -19.52 2.65
C SER A 244 -0.98 -19.78 1.17
N MET A 245 -1.85 -20.51 0.46
CA MET A 245 -1.55 -21.07 -0.86
C MET A 245 -1.28 -20.00 -1.92
N CYS A 246 -0.36 -20.31 -2.84
CA CYS A 246 -0.08 -19.54 -4.04
C CYS A 246 0.29 -20.46 -5.21
N LYS A 247 0.27 -19.91 -6.43
CA LYS A 247 0.95 -20.46 -7.61
C LYS A 247 2.36 -19.89 -7.69
N TRP A 248 3.26 -20.63 -8.32
CA TRP A 248 4.64 -20.19 -8.56
C TRP A 248 5.05 -20.54 -9.99
N LYS A 249 5.58 -19.57 -10.73
CA LYS A 249 6.06 -19.77 -12.10
C LYS A 249 7.52 -20.23 -12.12
N GLY A 250 8.36 -19.60 -11.29
CA GLY A 250 9.81 -19.80 -11.27
C GLY A 250 10.51 -19.31 -12.54
N LYS A 251 11.85 -19.40 -12.52
CA LYS A 251 12.73 -19.08 -13.64
C LYS A 251 13.26 -20.38 -14.24
N ILE A 252 12.94 -20.64 -15.50
CA ILE A 252 13.43 -21.81 -16.23
C ILE A 252 14.95 -21.73 -16.32
N LYS A 253 15.63 -22.83 -15.99
CA LYS A 253 17.08 -23.01 -16.14
C LYS A 253 17.33 -24.45 -16.57
N ASN A 254 17.96 -24.64 -17.72
CA ASN A 254 18.13 -25.99 -18.32
C ASN A 254 19.46 -26.65 -17.92
N LYS A 255 20.52 -25.86 -17.71
CA LYS A 255 21.83 -26.33 -17.24
C LYS A 255 22.29 -25.54 -16.01
N PHE A 256 22.86 -26.22 -15.04
CA PHE A 256 23.63 -25.62 -13.94
C PHE A 256 25.12 -25.65 -14.28
N SER A 257 25.92 -24.75 -13.72
CA SER A 257 27.32 -24.56 -14.09
C SER A 257 28.22 -24.24 -12.91
N ILE A 258 29.42 -24.85 -12.87
CA ILE A 258 30.48 -24.60 -11.88
C ILE A 258 31.81 -24.37 -12.62
N LEU A 259 32.63 -23.44 -12.14
CA LEU A 259 33.97 -23.17 -12.69
C LEU A 259 34.94 -24.31 -12.38
N LYS A 260 35.80 -24.68 -13.35
CA LYS A 260 36.89 -25.65 -13.14
C LYS A 260 38.05 -25.01 -12.34
N ILE A 261 38.76 -25.80 -11.54
CA ILE A 261 39.90 -25.33 -10.72
C ILE A 261 41.16 -26.15 -11.03
N ASN A 262 42.08 -25.60 -11.83
CA ASN A 262 43.45 -26.16 -11.96
C ASN A 262 44.38 -25.62 -10.87
N GLN A 263 45.41 -26.40 -10.53
CA GLN A 263 46.33 -26.06 -9.44
C GLN A 263 47.52 -25.16 -9.86
N THR A 264 47.77 -25.00 -11.15
CA THR A 264 49.02 -24.38 -11.66
C THR A 264 48.87 -23.34 -12.79
N ARG A 265 47.68 -23.18 -13.39
CA ARG A 265 47.37 -22.14 -14.41
C ARG A 265 45.88 -21.74 -14.34
N PRO A 266 45.49 -20.52 -14.74
CA PRO A 266 44.09 -20.10 -14.76
C PRO A 266 43.26 -20.94 -15.76
N ALA A 267 42.39 -21.79 -15.24
CA ALA A 267 41.54 -22.66 -16.07
C ALA A 267 40.37 -21.88 -16.71
N LYS A 268 40.35 -21.79 -18.04
CA LYS A 268 39.15 -21.42 -18.80
C LYS A 268 38.29 -22.66 -19.04
N GLY A 269 37.33 -22.94 -18.14
CA GLY A 269 36.42 -24.07 -18.34
C GLY A 269 35.28 -24.14 -17.32
N VAL A 270 34.13 -24.67 -17.75
CA VAL A 270 32.89 -24.76 -16.97
C VAL A 270 32.36 -26.20 -17.02
N ASN A 271 32.08 -26.78 -15.86
CA ASN A 271 31.35 -28.04 -15.75
C ASN A 271 29.85 -27.76 -15.81
N PHE A 272 29.14 -28.42 -16.73
CA PHE A 272 27.69 -28.29 -16.88
C PHE A 272 26.96 -29.53 -16.36
N PHE A 273 25.92 -29.30 -15.57
CA PHE A 273 25.07 -30.34 -14.99
C PHE A 273 23.61 -30.15 -15.40
N SER A 274 22.86 -31.25 -15.52
CA SER A 274 21.39 -31.21 -15.59
C SER A 274 20.87 -30.53 -14.32
N VAL A 275 20.03 -29.49 -14.47
CA VAL A 275 19.48 -28.78 -13.29
C VAL A 275 18.69 -29.74 -12.40
N LYS A 276 17.94 -30.70 -12.97
CA LYS A 276 17.14 -31.64 -12.18
C LYS A 276 18.01 -32.59 -11.36
N GLU A 277 19.06 -33.16 -11.95
CA GLU A 277 19.99 -34.05 -11.23
C GLU A 277 20.84 -33.27 -10.21
N PHE A 278 21.29 -32.07 -10.55
CA PHE A 278 22.08 -31.23 -9.64
C PHE A 278 21.25 -30.74 -8.45
N VAL A 279 19.97 -30.39 -8.67
CA VAL A 279 19.04 -30.03 -7.60
C VAL A 279 18.70 -31.23 -6.72
N ARG A 280 18.54 -32.43 -7.31
CA ARG A 280 18.38 -33.69 -6.56
C ARG A 280 19.56 -33.95 -5.62
N PHE A 281 20.79 -33.81 -6.14
CA PHE A 281 22.04 -33.87 -5.38
C PHE A 281 22.14 -32.80 -4.28
N MET A 282 21.83 -31.55 -4.60
CA MET A 282 21.86 -30.44 -3.63
C MET A 282 20.92 -30.70 -2.45
N GLY A 283 19.78 -31.39 -2.66
CA GLY A 283 18.90 -31.80 -1.58
C GLY A 283 19.56 -32.80 -0.63
N TRP A 284 20.10 -33.91 -1.17
CA TRP A 284 20.86 -34.89 -0.37
C TRP A 284 22.08 -34.28 0.35
N TYR A 285 22.77 -33.34 -0.30
CA TYR A 285 23.91 -32.65 0.32
C TYR A 285 23.46 -31.71 1.45
N LEU A 286 22.38 -30.95 1.25
CA LEU A 286 21.92 -29.99 2.26
C LEU A 286 21.23 -30.66 3.45
N SER A 287 20.68 -31.87 3.32
CA SER A 287 20.32 -32.71 4.46
C SER A 287 21.54 -33.40 5.05
N GLU A 288 21.92 -34.55 4.47
CA GLU A 288 22.85 -35.54 5.02
C GLU A 288 24.34 -35.30 4.64
N GLY A 289 24.64 -34.28 3.82
CA GLY A 289 25.98 -34.05 3.25
C GLY A 289 26.94 -33.17 4.04
N PHE A 290 28.23 -33.41 3.80
CA PHE A 290 29.40 -32.63 4.25
C PHE A 290 30.57 -32.73 3.25
N CYS A 291 31.63 -31.94 3.47
CA CYS A 291 32.85 -31.96 2.66
C CYS A 291 34.08 -32.24 3.52
N ILE A 292 35.05 -32.97 2.96
CA ILE A 292 36.35 -33.26 3.55
C ILE A 292 37.43 -32.57 2.70
N GLU A 293 38.38 -31.92 3.37
CA GLU A 293 39.59 -31.33 2.79
C GLU A 293 40.75 -31.67 3.72
N GLN A 294 41.72 -32.46 3.23
CA GLN A 294 42.88 -32.89 4.04
C GLN A 294 44.18 -32.22 3.54
N LYS A 295 45.16 -32.09 4.44
CA LYS A 295 46.47 -31.44 4.16
C LYS A 295 47.23 -32.02 2.95
N ARG A 296 46.96 -33.26 2.55
CA ARG A 296 47.55 -33.92 1.35
C ARG A 296 46.76 -33.70 0.04
N GLY A 297 45.86 -32.72 -0.03
CA GLY A 297 45.15 -32.37 -1.26
C GLY A 297 43.98 -33.29 -1.65
N ARG A 298 43.44 -34.05 -0.68
CA ARG A 298 42.23 -34.88 -0.84
C ARG A 298 40.98 -34.00 -0.67
N TYR A 299 40.09 -34.00 -1.66
CA TYR A 299 38.86 -33.19 -1.71
C TYR A 299 37.64 -34.08 -1.97
N GLU A 300 36.92 -34.43 -0.91
CA GLU A 300 35.75 -35.32 -1.01
C GLU A 300 34.46 -34.60 -0.64
N VAL A 301 33.39 -34.93 -1.37
CA VAL A 301 32.02 -34.70 -0.93
C VAL A 301 31.47 -36.03 -0.44
N CYS A 302 30.91 -36.03 0.76
CA CYS A 302 30.33 -37.22 1.38
C CYS A 302 28.89 -36.95 1.81
N ILE A 303 28.03 -37.97 1.72
CA ILE A 303 26.64 -37.97 2.16
C ILE A 303 26.49 -39.12 3.15
N ALA A 304 26.05 -38.82 4.38
CA ALA A 304 25.89 -39.83 5.42
C ALA A 304 24.64 -40.69 5.16
N GLN A 305 24.81 -42.01 5.09
CA GLN A 305 23.70 -42.93 4.88
C GLN A 305 24.00 -44.31 5.46
N ASP A 306 23.06 -44.82 6.25
CA ASP A 306 23.12 -46.17 6.84
C ASP A 306 23.23 -47.22 5.72
N GLU A 307 24.06 -48.23 5.96
CA GLU A 307 24.27 -49.33 5.04
C GLU A 307 23.00 -50.19 4.88
N LYS A 308 22.19 -50.26 5.94
CA LYS A 308 20.89 -50.95 5.94
C LYS A 308 19.82 -50.26 5.08
N ASN A 309 20.04 -49.00 4.66
CA ASN A 309 19.10 -48.28 3.79
C ASN A 309 19.55 -48.34 2.32
N GLU A 310 19.47 -49.53 1.75
CA GLU A 310 19.90 -49.82 0.38
C GLU A 310 19.20 -48.92 -0.65
N ARG A 311 17.89 -48.68 -0.50
CA ARG A 311 17.10 -47.85 -1.41
C ARG A 311 17.58 -46.39 -1.47
N LYS A 312 17.80 -45.74 -0.32
CA LYS A 312 18.38 -44.38 -0.29
C LYS A 312 19.80 -44.39 -0.86
N SER A 313 20.60 -45.39 -0.48
CA SER A 313 21.98 -45.55 -0.94
C SER A 313 22.03 -45.60 -2.47
N GLN A 314 21.23 -46.47 -3.09
CA GLN A 314 21.18 -46.63 -4.55
C GLN A 314 20.68 -45.37 -5.28
N GLU A 315 19.75 -44.60 -4.70
CA GLU A 315 19.34 -43.29 -5.24
C GLU A 315 20.53 -42.30 -5.23
N ILE A 316 21.27 -42.21 -4.11
CA ILE A 316 22.45 -41.34 -3.98
C ILE A 316 23.56 -41.75 -4.97
N PHE A 317 23.89 -43.05 -5.05
CA PHE A 317 24.85 -43.59 -6.02
C PHE A 317 24.47 -43.25 -7.47
N THR A 318 23.19 -43.41 -7.82
CA THR A 318 22.67 -43.12 -9.16
C THR A 318 22.78 -41.62 -9.49
N VAL A 319 22.46 -40.74 -8.54
CA VAL A 319 22.56 -39.29 -8.73
C VAL A 319 24.00 -38.85 -8.93
N ILE A 320 24.95 -39.36 -8.13
CA ILE A 320 26.37 -39.01 -8.25
C ILE A 320 26.93 -39.50 -9.60
N LYS A 321 26.58 -40.72 -10.03
CA LYS A 321 26.94 -41.25 -11.37
C LYS A 321 26.37 -40.39 -12.50
N LYS A 322 25.10 -39.97 -12.41
CA LYS A 322 24.46 -39.06 -13.40
C LYS A 322 25.07 -37.66 -13.46
N LEU A 323 25.79 -37.23 -12.41
CA LEU A 323 26.58 -36.00 -12.41
C LEU A 323 28.00 -36.19 -12.98
N GLY A 324 28.37 -37.41 -13.39
CA GLY A 324 29.66 -37.72 -14.01
C GLY A 324 30.77 -38.09 -13.02
N PHE A 325 30.44 -38.33 -11.73
CA PHE A 325 31.42 -38.70 -10.71
C PHE A 325 31.39 -40.21 -10.41
N LYS A 326 32.50 -40.73 -9.86
CA LYS A 326 32.63 -42.11 -9.40
C LYS A 326 32.40 -42.19 -7.88
N PRO A 327 31.20 -42.54 -7.39
CA PRO A 327 30.94 -42.75 -5.96
C PRO A 327 31.54 -44.07 -5.45
N TYR A 328 31.95 -44.07 -4.20
CA TYR A 328 32.31 -45.25 -3.40
C TYR A 328 31.70 -45.14 -2.00
N ARG A 329 31.56 -46.28 -1.32
CA ARG A 329 31.16 -46.33 0.09
C ARG A 329 32.41 -46.28 0.99
N ASN A 330 32.30 -45.57 2.11
CA ASN A 330 33.32 -45.46 3.15
C ASN A 330 32.60 -45.46 4.50
N ASN A 331 32.43 -46.67 5.07
CA ASN A 331 31.54 -46.95 6.20
C ASN A 331 30.13 -46.35 5.93
N HIS A 332 29.52 -45.70 6.93
CA HIS A 332 28.21 -45.04 6.83
C HIS A 332 28.16 -43.77 5.94
N HIS A 333 29.06 -43.65 4.95
CA HIS A 333 29.10 -42.53 4.00
C HIS A 333 29.20 -43.01 2.55
N ILE A 334 28.55 -42.27 1.66
CA ILE A 334 28.76 -42.38 0.21
C ILE A 334 29.56 -41.14 -0.21
N CYS A 335 30.77 -41.35 -0.71
CA CYS A 335 31.74 -40.30 -0.99
C CYS A 335 32.19 -40.32 -2.46
N PHE A 336 32.65 -39.17 -2.95
CA PHE A 336 33.34 -39.04 -4.23
C PHE A 336 34.30 -37.85 -4.23
N ASN A 337 35.32 -37.88 -5.08
CA ASN A 337 36.33 -36.83 -5.18
C ASN A 337 35.90 -35.72 -6.16
N SER A 338 35.93 -34.46 -5.72
CA SER A 338 35.86 -33.26 -6.58
C SER A 338 36.29 -32.01 -5.81
N LYS A 339 37.37 -31.37 -6.28
CA LYS A 339 37.87 -30.10 -5.71
C LYS A 339 36.89 -28.95 -5.96
N GLU A 340 36.33 -28.88 -7.17
CA GLU A 340 35.37 -27.85 -7.59
C GLU A 340 34.11 -27.88 -6.74
N LEU A 341 33.53 -29.06 -6.52
CA LEU A 341 32.31 -29.19 -5.71
C LEU A 341 32.60 -28.93 -4.24
N VAL A 342 33.71 -29.38 -3.67
CA VAL A 342 34.06 -29.05 -2.29
C VAL A 342 34.14 -27.53 -2.09
N GLN A 343 34.79 -26.78 -2.99
CA GLN A 343 34.84 -25.32 -2.88
C GLN A 343 33.47 -24.65 -3.11
N TYR A 344 32.69 -25.12 -4.08
CA TYR A 344 31.33 -24.60 -4.33
C TYR A 344 30.37 -24.88 -3.16
N LEU A 345 30.41 -26.06 -2.56
CA LEU A 345 29.42 -26.51 -1.57
C LEU A 345 29.68 -25.94 -0.16
N LYS A 346 30.94 -25.68 0.20
CA LYS A 346 31.34 -25.06 1.48
C LYS A 346 30.61 -23.74 1.78
N GLN A 347 30.24 -22.97 0.75
CA GLN A 347 29.58 -21.67 0.93
C GLN A 347 28.19 -21.79 1.61
N PHE A 348 27.52 -22.95 1.49
CA PHE A 348 26.14 -23.13 1.98
C PHE A 348 26.04 -23.45 3.48
N GLY A 349 27.13 -23.29 4.23
CA GLY A 349 27.16 -23.42 5.69
C GLY A 349 27.34 -24.86 6.20
N ARG A 350 27.54 -24.97 7.52
CA ARG A 350 27.60 -26.24 8.27
C ARG A 350 26.30 -26.45 9.05
N CYS A 351 26.12 -27.61 9.68
CA CYS A 351 24.92 -28.06 10.40
C CYS A 351 23.93 -26.96 10.88
N LYS A 352 24.37 -26.02 11.75
CA LYS A 352 23.52 -24.96 12.34
C LYS A 352 23.21 -23.76 11.42
N ASP A 353 23.99 -23.58 10.36
CA ASP A 353 23.96 -22.44 9.45
C ASP A 353 23.57 -22.80 8.01
N LYS A 354 23.33 -24.08 7.71
CA LYS A 354 22.92 -24.57 6.38
C LYS A 354 21.77 -23.73 5.83
N TYR A 355 21.78 -23.36 4.55
CA TYR A 355 20.70 -22.59 3.92
C TYR A 355 20.46 -23.01 2.46
N ILE A 356 19.23 -22.81 1.97
CA ILE A 356 18.90 -23.09 0.57
C ILE A 356 19.42 -21.94 -0.32
N PRO A 357 20.20 -22.21 -1.38
CA PRO A 357 20.65 -21.20 -2.32
C PRO A 357 19.47 -20.45 -2.97
N GLU A 358 19.59 -19.12 -3.11
CA GLU A 358 18.56 -18.27 -3.72
C GLU A 358 18.21 -18.70 -5.15
N TRP A 359 19.20 -19.19 -5.91
CA TRP A 359 18.95 -19.69 -7.27
C TRP A 359 18.08 -20.96 -7.28
N ILE A 360 18.15 -21.82 -6.26
CA ILE A 360 17.27 -22.99 -6.11
C ILE A 360 15.86 -22.52 -5.79
N LYS A 361 15.68 -21.64 -4.79
CA LYS A 361 14.36 -21.11 -4.38
C LYS A 361 13.61 -20.38 -5.50
N ASN A 362 14.29 -20.02 -6.59
CA ASN A 362 13.69 -19.35 -7.75
C ASN A 362 13.40 -20.28 -8.96
N LEU A 363 13.71 -21.57 -8.89
CA LEU A 363 13.43 -22.53 -9.98
C LEU A 363 11.93 -22.77 -10.19
N PRO A 364 11.53 -23.41 -11.32
CA PRO A 364 10.14 -23.78 -11.56
C PRO A 364 9.66 -24.89 -10.63
N LYS A 365 8.34 -25.05 -10.51
CA LYS A 365 7.71 -25.95 -9.54
C LYS A 365 8.21 -27.40 -9.61
N ASP A 366 8.50 -27.93 -10.79
CA ASP A 366 8.98 -29.31 -10.96
C ASP A 366 10.35 -29.53 -10.31
N CYS A 367 11.27 -28.58 -10.48
CA CYS A 367 12.61 -28.60 -9.90
C CYS A 367 12.56 -28.37 -8.38
N LEU A 368 11.70 -27.45 -7.91
CA LEU A 368 11.46 -27.25 -6.48
C LEU A 368 10.87 -28.52 -5.82
N SER A 369 9.97 -29.23 -6.49
CA SER A 369 9.43 -30.50 -5.99
C SER A 369 10.50 -31.58 -5.88
N ILE A 370 11.41 -31.69 -6.86
CA ILE A 370 12.57 -32.62 -6.79
C ILE A 370 13.47 -32.27 -5.60
N PHE A 371 13.75 -30.98 -5.37
CA PHE A 371 14.55 -30.54 -4.22
C PHE A 371 13.88 -30.87 -2.88
N ALA A 372 12.57 -30.57 -2.77
CA ALA A 372 11.81 -30.83 -1.55
C ALA A 372 11.78 -32.34 -1.22
N ASP A 373 11.52 -33.18 -2.23
CA ASP A 373 11.51 -34.64 -2.10
C ASP A 373 12.83 -35.18 -1.53
N THR A 374 13.98 -34.80 -2.08
CA THR A 374 15.27 -35.29 -1.55
C THR A 374 15.65 -34.70 -0.19
N MET A 375 15.36 -33.43 0.07
CA MET A 375 15.54 -32.85 1.41
C MET A 375 14.73 -33.62 2.47
N ILE A 376 13.49 -34.01 2.14
CA ILE A 376 12.58 -34.73 3.04
C ILE A 376 12.92 -36.22 3.14
N LYS A 377 13.45 -36.83 2.07
CA LYS A 377 14.03 -38.18 2.15
C LYS A 377 15.22 -38.23 3.11
N GLY A 378 16.05 -37.18 3.16
CA GLY A 378 17.10 -37.03 4.16
C GLY A 378 16.56 -36.80 5.57
N ASP A 379 16.25 -35.54 5.89
CA ASP A 379 15.93 -35.09 7.26
C ASP A 379 14.40 -34.97 7.50
N GLY A 380 13.59 -35.91 7.00
CA GLY A 380 12.13 -35.82 7.09
C GLY A 380 11.44 -37.17 7.32
N THR A 381 10.12 -37.10 7.53
CA THR A 381 9.28 -38.30 7.66
C THR A 381 8.07 -38.28 6.74
N PHE A 382 7.77 -39.47 6.23
CA PHE A 382 6.57 -39.81 5.47
C PHE A 382 5.61 -40.59 6.36
N GLU A 383 4.30 -40.45 6.11
CA GLU A 383 3.23 -41.22 6.76
C GLU A 383 2.17 -41.51 5.68
N ASN A 384 1.75 -42.77 5.54
CA ASN A 384 0.79 -43.21 4.52
C ASN A 384 1.12 -42.68 3.11
N GLY A 385 2.40 -42.77 2.71
CA GLY A 385 2.90 -42.28 1.42
C GLY A 385 2.94 -40.75 1.25
N ARG A 386 2.59 -39.97 2.27
CA ARG A 386 2.54 -38.50 2.22
C ARG A 386 3.63 -37.87 3.08
N ILE A 387 4.21 -36.79 2.57
CA ILE A 387 5.15 -35.92 3.28
C ILE A 387 4.47 -35.34 4.53
N ARG A 388 5.09 -35.47 5.71
CA ARG A 388 4.55 -34.93 6.97
C ARG A 388 5.44 -33.91 7.67
N LYS A 389 6.71 -34.21 7.88
CA LYS A 389 7.61 -33.38 8.69
C LYS A 389 8.99 -33.31 8.06
N PHE A 390 9.66 -32.18 8.25
CA PHE A 390 11.07 -31.96 7.96
C PHE A 390 11.73 -31.33 9.20
N TYR A 391 12.94 -31.77 9.54
CA TYR A 391 13.63 -31.39 10.77
C TYR A 391 14.96 -30.72 10.44
N SER A 392 15.37 -29.71 11.22
CA SER A 392 16.75 -29.21 11.16
C SER A 392 17.11 -28.44 12.43
N THR A 393 18.40 -28.42 12.75
CA THR A 393 18.99 -27.48 13.71
C THR A 393 19.25 -26.10 13.09
N SER A 394 19.32 -25.99 11.75
CA SER A 394 19.45 -24.71 11.07
C SER A 394 18.10 -24.03 10.90
N ARG A 395 17.98 -22.82 11.49
CA ARG A 395 16.79 -21.98 11.27
C ARG A 395 16.72 -21.44 9.84
N LYS A 396 17.86 -21.15 9.21
CA LYS A 396 17.93 -20.64 7.83
C LYS A 396 17.44 -21.69 6.82
N LEU A 397 17.78 -22.97 7.05
CA LEU A 397 17.32 -24.09 6.23
C LEU A 397 15.81 -24.27 6.35
N ILE A 398 15.28 -24.19 7.58
CA ILE A 398 13.85 -24.34 7.88
C ILE A 398 13.03 -23.18 7.30
N ASP A 399 13.49 -21.94 7.41
CA ASP A 399 12.84 -20.78 6.80
C ASP A 399 12.85 -20.86 5.26
N GLY A 400 13.97 -21.32 4.67
CA GLY A 400 14.08 -21.59 3.24
C GLY A 400 13.15 -22.72 2.78
N MET A 401 13.07 -23.83 3.53
CA MET A 401 12.14 -24.93 3.24
C MET A 401 10.69 -24.47 3.37
N GLN A 402 10.38 -23.58 4.33
CA GLN A 402 9.04 -23.01 4.46
C GLN A 402 8.65 -22.19 3.22
N GLU A 403 9.55 -21.35 2.70
CA GLU A 403 9.37 -20.56 1.47
C GLU A 403 9.23 -21.46 0.23
N LEU A 404 10.04 -22.51 0.13
CA LEU A 404 10.05 -23.43 -1.02
C LEU A 404 8.80 -24.31 -1.06
N LEU A 405 8.40 -24.88 0.08
CA LEU A 405 7.20 -25.71 0.18
C LEU A 405 5.93 -24.92 -0.12
N LEU A 406 5.88 -23.64 0.29
CA LEU A 406 4.83 -22.69 -0.10
C LEU A 406 4.71 -22.56 -1.63
N LYS A 407 5.83 -22.33 -2.32
CA LYS A 407 5.88 -22.17 -3.79
C LYS A 407 5.38 -23.39 -4.55
N ILE A 408 5.61 -24.61 -4.05
CA ILE A 408 5.10 -25.83 -4.69
C ILE A 408 3.68 -26.23 -4.25
N GLY A 409 3.08 -25.52 -3.29
CA GLY A 409 1.68 -25.67 -2.89
C GLY A 409 1.45 -26.51 -1.64
N TYR A 410 2.33 -26.41 -0.64
CA TYR A 410 2.08 -26.91 0.72
C TYR A 410 1.84 -25.75 1.70
N SER A 411 0.95 -25.97 2.66
CA SER A 411 0.84 -25.15 3.88
C SER A 411 1.74 -25.73 4.96
N THR A 412 2.45 -24.87 5.69
CA THR A 412 3.54 -25.26 6.58
C THR A 412 3.54 -24.46 7.88
N THR A 413 3.88 -25.13 9.00
CA THR A 413 4.09 -24.47 10.30
C THR A 413 5.41 -24.90 10.94
N ILE A 414 6.13 -23.97 11.54
CA ILE A 414 7.37 -24.24 12.29
C ILE A 414 7.05 -24.37 13.77
N SER A 415 7.43 -25.50 14.36
CA SER A 415 7.53 -25.70 15.81
C SER A 415 9.00 -25.72 16.23
N GLU A 416 9.32 -25.28 17.45
CA GLU A 416 10.67 -25.31 18.02
C GLU A 416 10.67 -26.23 19.25
N TYR A 417 11.65 -27.14 19.31
CA TYR A 417 11.83 -28.06 20.42
C TYR A 417 13.25 -27.91 21.00
N LYS A 418 13.36 -27.98 22.32
CA LYS A 418 14.64 -28.18 23.00
C LYS A 418 14.97 -29.66 22.93
N ASN A 419 16.13 -30.03 22.37
CA ASN A 419 16.60 -31.41 22.39
C ASN A 419 16.93 -31.80 23.85
N THR A 420 16.50 -32.99 24.27
CA THR A 420 16.70 -33.56 25.61
C THR A 420 17.94 -34.46 25.71
N GLY A 421 18.58 -34.78 24.59
CA GLY A 421 19.84 -35.56 24.56
C GLY A 421 21.11 -34.72 24.72
N PHE A 422 22.27 -35.36 24.53
CA PHE A 422 23.63 -34.79 24.74
C PHE A 422 23.90 -33.43 24.09
N SER A 423 23.20 -33.06 23.02
CA SER A 423 23.30 -31.74 22.40
C SER A 423 22.14 -30.85 22.89
N LYS A 424 22.44 -29.82 23.70
CA LYS A 424 21.48 -28.77 24.15
C LYS A 424 20.96 -27.85 23.02
N ASN A 425 21.09 -28.25 21.75
CA ASN A 425 20.70 -27.44 20.59
C ASN A 425 19.18 -27.46 20.37
N LYS A 426 18.66 -26.35 19.84
CA LYS A 426 17.28 -26.24 19.36
C LYS A 426 17.11 -27.05 18.06
N ILE A 427 16.00 -27.77 17.94
CA ILE A 427 15.59 -28.43 16.71
C ILE A 427 14.28 -27.78 16.26
N TYR A 428 14.20 -27.38 14.99
CA TYR A 428 12.99 -26.86 14.38
C TYR A 428 12.30 -27.94 13.56
N HIS A 429 11.00 -28.10 13.75
CA HIS A 429 10.16 -29.07 13.06
C HIS A 429 9.22 -28.31 12.12
N LEU A 430 9.35 -28.53 10.83
CA LEU A 430 8.49 -27.97 9.79
C LEU A 430 7.38 -28.97 9.48
N ASN A 431 6.15 -28.68 9.90
CA ASN A 431 4.98 -29.55 9.76
C ASN A 431 4.21 -29.22 8.47
N ILE A 432 4.10 -30.19 7.58
CA ILE A 432 3.70 -30.02 6.18
C ILE A 432 2.26 -30.52 5.97
N SER A 433 1.49 -29.84 5.12
CA SER A 433 0.13 -30.25 4.71
C SER A 433 -0.21 -29.70 3.33
N GLN A 434 -1.13 -30.36 2.61
CA GLN A 434 -1.72 -29.88 1.35
C GLN A 434 -3.05 -29.13 1.57
N GLU A 435 -3.40 -28.85 2.82
CA GLU A 435 -4.64 -28.17 3.21
C GLU A 435 -4.72 -26.76 2.60
N ARG A 436 -5.72 -26.57 1.74
CA ARG A 436 -5.87 -25.38 0.89
C ARG A 436 -6.60 -24.22 1.57
N PHE A 437 -7.48 -24.55 2.52
CA PHE A 437 -8.32 -23.63 3.26
C PHE A 437 -8.01 -23.79 4.75
N LEU A 438 -7.46 -22.74 5.36
CA LEU A 438 -6.95 -22.79 6.72
C LEU A 438 -8.00 -22.20 7.66
N GLY A 439 -8.70 -23.07 8.38
CA GLY A 439 -9.69 -22.69 9.37
C GLY A 439 -9.04 -22.06 10.61
N CYS A 440 -9.59 -20.94 11.07
CA CYS A 440 -9.18 -20.29 12.31
C CYS A 440 -10.37 -19.67 13.05
N TRP A 441 -10.24 -19.63 14.38
CA TRP A 441 -11.15 -18.88 15.25
C TRP A 441 -10.58 -17.50 15.50
N SER A 442 -11.42 -16.48 15.34
CA SER A 442 -11.12 -15.10 15.69
C SER A 442 -11.51 -14.84 17.14
N LYS A 443 -10.58 -14.31 17.95
CA LYS A 443 -10.86 -13.88 19.34
C LYS A 443 -10.13 -12.59 19.70
N GLU A 444 -10.67 -11.82 20.63
CA GLU A 444 -9.98 -10.63 21.15
C GLU A 444 -8.83 -11.04 22.08
N LYS A 445 -7.63 -10.48 21.90
CA LYS A 445 -6.44 -10.73 22.73
C LYS A 445 -5.76 -9.42 23.12
N TYR A 446 -5.59 -9.16 24.42
CA TYR A 446 -4.87 -7.98 24.90
C TYR A 446 -3.39 -8.06 24.53
N TYR A 447 -2.78 -6.91 24.22
CA TYR A 447 -1.41 -6.85 23.74
C TYR A 447 -0.82 -5.41 23.86
N LYS A 448 0.52 -5.25 23.88
CA LYS A 448 1.24 -3.99 24.15
C LYS A 448 2.62 -4.01 23.49
N GLY A 449 2.98 -3.00 22.67
CA GLY A 449 4.26 -2.94 21.94
C GLY A 449 4.32 -1.89 20.80
N ASN A 450 5.13 -2.09 19.75
CA ASN A 450 5.32 -1.16 18.60
C ASN A 450 4.73 -1.69 17.27
N VAL A 451 3.97 -0.86 16.53
CA VAL A 451 2.93 -1.18 15.50
C VAL A 451 3.39 -1.02 14.05
N TYR A 452 3.86 -2.12 13.45
CA TYR A 452 4.38 -2.22 12.07
C TYR A 452 3.51 -2.94 11.00
N CYS A 453 3.44 -2.38 9.81
CA CYS A 453 2.98 -3.02 8.56
C CYS A 453 3.47 -2.13 7.38
N ILE A 454 3.13 -2.46 6.14
CA ILE A 454 3.66 -1.83 4.93
C ILE A 454 2.58 -1.62 3.85
N SER A 455 2.92 -0.88 2.79
CA SER A 455 2.11 -0.72 1.59
C SER A 455 2.80 -1.34 0.35
N VAL A 456 2.04 -2.14 -0.41
CA VAL A 456 2.44 -2.82 -1.66
C VAL A 456 1.31 -2.70 -2.70
N PRO A 457 1.57 -2.85 -4.02
CA PRO A 457 0.59 -2.48 -5.06
C PRO A 457 -0.72 -3.27 -5.03
N ASN A 458 -0.66 -4.57 -4.77
CA ASN A 458 -1.83 -5.45 -4.72
C ASN A 458 -2.51 -5.52 -3.34
N HIS A 459 -1.99 -4.78 -2.34
CA HIS A 459 -2.46 -4.79 -0.94
C HIS A 459 -2.54 -6.17 -0.26
N ILE A 460 -1.84 -7.20 -0.77
CA ILE A 460 -1.81 -8.55 -0.18
C ILE A 460 -0.37 -9.01 0.04
N ILE A 461 0.09 -9.00 1.30
CA ILE A 461 1.45 -9.34 1.75
C ILE A 461 1.53 -10.70 2.43
N LEU A 462 2.62 -11.46 2.22
CA LEU A 462 2.84 -12.73 2.94
C LEU A 462 3.42 -12.47 4.32
N VAL A 463 2.61 -12.70 5.34
CA VAL A 463 2.99 -12.52 6.73
C VAL A 463 3.22 -13.84 7.45
N ARG A 464 4.11 -13.83 8.44
CA ARG A 464 4.41 -14.95 9.33
C ARG A 464 4.38 -14.53 10.79
N ARG A 465 3.81 -15.39 11.63
CA ARG A 465 3.85 -15.23 13.09
C ARG A 465 3.80 -16.60 13.77
N ASN A 466 4.60 -16.79 14.82
CA ASN A 466 4.75 -18.06 15.54
C ASN A 466 4.95 -19.27 14.60
N GLY A 467 5.76 -19.08 13.55
CA GLY A 467 6.05 -20.12 12.56
C GLY A 467 4.94 -20.42 11.55
N LYS A 468 3.80 -19.72 11.57
CA LYS A 468 2.66 -19.93 10.67
C LYS A 468 2.53 -18.79 9.65
N ILE A 469 2.22 -19.10 8.39
CA ILE A 469 2.24 -18.17 7.25
C ILE A 469 0.82 -17.90 6.69
N ILE A 470 0.51 -16.65 6.31
CA ILE A 470 -0.80 -16.22 5.78
C ILE A 470 -0.73 -14.90 4.96
N TRP A 471 -1.80 -14.50 4.26
CA TRP A 471 -1.88 -13.31 3.38
C TRP A 471 -2.76 -12.15 3.96
N SER A 472 -2.41 -10.83 3.81
CA SER A 472 -3.04 -9.66 4.54
C SER A 472 -2.78 -8.19 3.97
N GLY A 473 -3.29 -7.02 4.50
CA GLY A 473 -3.30 -5.62 3.89
C GLY A 473 -3.05 -4.28 4.73
N ASN A 474 -3.38 -3.02 4.24
CA ASN A 474 -2.84 -1.63 4.68
C ASN A 474 -3.77 -0.30 4.78
N CYS A 475 -3.27 0.99 5.02
CA CYS A 475 -4.01 2.30 5.41
C CYS A 475 -3.44 3.76 4.94
N GLY A 476 -4.04 4.98 5.28
CA GLY A 476 -3.88 6.38 4.65
C GLY A 476 -3.47 7.76 5.41
N TYR A 477 -4.00 9.02 5.09
CA TYR A 477 -3.38 10.44 5.27
C TYR A 477 -4.22 11.72 5.75
N HIS A 478 -3.66 12.70 6.52
CA HIS A 478 -4.26 14.02 6.99
C HIS A 478 -3.36 15.32 7.04
N GLY A 479 -2.43 15.55 6.11
CA GLY A 479 -1.61 16.80 6.07
C GLY A 479 -0.12 16.59 6.38
N TRP A 480 0.67 17.68 6.54
CA TRP A 480 2.13 17.57 6.65
C TRP A 480 2.75 18.00 7.99
N HIS A 481 2.05 18.71 8.88
CA HIS A 481 2.65 19.12 10.16
C HIS A 481 2.98 17.92 11.08
N ASP A 482 3.99 18.09 11.93
CA ASP A 482 4.64 17.08 12.78
C ASP A 482 3.70 16.10 13.48
N TRP A 483 2.61 16.60 14.08
CA TRP A 483 1.65 15.76 14.81
C TRP A 483 1.06 14.66 13.92
N TYR A 484 0.87 14.93 12.63
CA TYR A 484 0.37 13.93 11.68
C TYR A 484 1.51 13.21 10.97
N ILE A 485 2.42 13.95 10.31
CA ILE A 485 3.43 13.33 9.44
C ILE A 485 4.41 12.47 10.24
N GLY A 486 4.62 12.77 11.52
CA GLY A 486 5.37 11.96 12.48
C GLY A 486 4.91 10.51 12.57
N SER A 487 3.62 10.25 12.29
CA SER A 487 3.00 8.92 12.27
C SER A 487 3.12 8.17 10.93
N THR A 488 3.85 8.73 9.95
CA THR A 488 3.93 8.24 8.56
C THR A 488 5.37 7.89 8.14
N ALA A 489 5.53 7.32 6.94
CA ALA A 489 6.83 6.95 6.37
C ALA A 489 7.76 8.14 6.02
N ARG A 490 7.26 9.39 6.09
CA ARG A 490 8.04 10.60 5.76
C ARG A 490 8.18 11.52 6.97
N ASN A 491 8.69 10.97 8.07
CA ASN A 491 8.80 11.65 9.37
C ASN A 491 10.23 12.11 9.73
N LEU A 492 11.17 12.14 8.77
CA LEU A 492 12.49 12.76 8.98
C LEU A 492 12.31 14.23 9.39
N GLY A 493 13.02 14.66 10.43
CA GLY A 493 12.87 15.98 11.06
C GLY A 493 11.88 16.03 12.22
N VAL A 494 10.94 15.09 12.36
CA VAL A 494 9.91 15.13 13.42
C VAL A 494 10.40 14.48 14.73
N PRO A 495 10.41 15.18 15.88
CA PRO A 495 10.85 14.62 17.16
C PRO A 495 10.03 13.41 17.64
N LYS A 496 10.71 12.42 18.24
CA LYS A 496 10.08 11.21 18.82
C LYS A 496 9.07 11.52 19.93
N SER A 497 9.18 12.67 20.60
CA SER A 497 8.18 13.17 21.56
C SER A 497 6.84 13.42 20.87
N THR A 498 6.84 14.18 19.77
CA THR A 498 5.65 14.46 18.96
C THR A 498 5.04 13.21 18.34
N GLN A 499 5.88 12.30 17.81
CA GLN A 499 5.43 11.04 17.20
C GLN A 499 4.60 10.15 18.14
N LYS A 500 4.90 10.17 19.45
CA LYS A 500 4.20 9.33 20.47
C LYS A 500 2.77 9.77 20.75
N LEU A 501 2.40 11.00 20.42
CA LEU A 501 1.09 11.58 20.77
C LEU A 501 -0.02 11.22 19.78
N THR A 502 0.30 10.62 18.63
CA THR A 502 -0.67 10.29 17.59
C THR A 502 -0.89 8.78 17.49
N HIS A 503 -2.04 8.35 17.97
CA HIS A 503 -2.58 6.99 17.94
C HIS A 503 -3.43 6.77 16.71
N LYS A 504 -3.90 5.55 16.50
CA LYS A 504 -4.23 5.10 15.15
C LYS A 504 -5.42 4.10 15.11
N PHE A 505 -6.66 4.60 14.86
CA PHE A 505 -7.96 3.88 14.66
C PHE A 505 -8.53 3.93 13.22
N GLU A 506 -9.32 2.95 12.80
CA GLU A 506 -9.79 2.79 11.42
C GLU A 506 -11.20 3.29 11.14
N TYR A 507 -11.34 3.77 9.91
CA TYR A 507 -12.59 4.07 9.23
C TYR A 507 -13.53 2.85 9.14
N ASN A 508 -14.83 3.05 9.35
CA ASN A 508 -15.87 2.01 9.46
C ASN A 508 -15.76 1.02 10.64
N ASN A 509 -14.76 1.14 11.52
CA ASN A 509 -14.52 0.19 12.61
C ASN A 509 -14.40 0.82 13.99
N ILE A 510 -15.54 1.11 14.61
CA ILE A 510 -15.62 1.81 15.90
C ILE A 510 -14.79 1.17 17.02
N LYS A 511 -14.65 -0.17 17.05
CA LYS A 511 -13.90 -0.88 18.09
C LYS A 511 -12.42 -0.49 18.14
N SER A 512 -11.83 -0.14 17.00
CA SER A 512 -10.44 0.34 16.93
C SER A 512 -10.26 1.67 17.67
N LEU A 513 -11.31 2.50 17.74
CA LEU A 513 -11.33 3.77 18.48
C LEU A 513 -11.66 3.56 19.97
N GLU A 514 -12.60 2.67 20.30
CA GLU A 514 -12.96 2.32 21.71
C GLU A 514 -11.71 1.89 22.48
N LYS A 515 -10.87 1.15 21.78
CA LYS A 515 -9.59 0.67 22.23
C LYS A 515 -8.61 1.80 22.60
N ILE A 516 -8.43 2.82 21.75
CA ILE A 516 -7.51 3.94 22.02
C ILE A 516 -7.96 4.70 23.27
N PHE A 517 -9.26 4.93 23.42
CA PHE A 517 -9.82 5.57 24.61
C PHE A 517 -9.60 4.74 25.89
N LYS A 518 -9.70 3.42 25.82
CA LYS A 518 -9.41 2.54 26.96
C LYS A 518 -7.95 2.58 27.40
N GLU A 519 -7.01 2.69 26.46
CA GLU A 519 -5.57 2.70 26.74
C GLU A 519 -5.04 4.07 27.18
N ASN A 520 -5.61 5.13 26.61
CA ASN A 520 -5.24 6.51 26.86
C ASN A 520 -6.38 7.19 27.64
N LYS A 521 -6.88 6.51 28.69
CA LYS A 521 -8.01 6.96 29.50
C LYS A 521 -7.74 8.38 29.99
N ASN A 522 -8.67 9.29 29.69
CA ASN A 522 -8.58 10.73 29.99
C ASN A 522 -7.37 11.46 29.38
N LYS A 523 -6.65 10.87 28.41
CA LYS A 523 -5.47 11.47 27.74
C LYS A 523 -5.67 11.80 26.27
N VAL A 524 -6.75 11.33 25.64
CA VAL A 524 -7.10 11.67 24.25
C VAL A 524 -7.83 13.01 24.22
N ALA A 525 -7.26 13.99 23.51
CA ALA A 525 -7.84 15.30 23.25
C ALA A 525 -8.85 15.27 22.10
N ALA A 526 -8.50 14.58 21.02
CA ALA A 526 -9.27 14.59 19.78
C ALA A 526 -9.25 13.26 19.02
N VAL A 527 -10.35 13.04 18.29
CA VAL A 527 -10.45 12.09 17.19
C VAL A 527 -10.54 12.91 15.91
N ILE A 528 -9.59 12.75 14.99
CA ILE A 528 -9.58 13.47 13.71
C ILE A 528 -9.67 12.48 12.54
N MET A 529 -10.52 12.78 11.56
CA MET A 529 -10.74 11.94 10.39
C MET A 529 -11.34 12.70 9.21
N GLU A 530 -11.09 12.23 7.98
CA GLU A 530 -11.90 12.60 6.81
C GLU A 530 -13.29 11.93 6.99
N PRO A 531 -14.42 12.65 6.82
CA PRO A 531 -15.75 12.05 6.93
C PRO A 531 -16.03 11.00 5.86
N MET A 532 -15.38 11.12 4.70
CA MET A 532 -15.34 10.16 3.60
C MET A 532 -14.18 10.53 2.68
N ASN A 533 -13.44 9.53 2.21
CA ASN A 533 -12.50 9.67 1.09
C ASN A 533 -13.20 9.17 -0.20
N TYR A 534 -12.86 7.99 -0.71
CA TYR A 534 -13.62 7.31 -1.78
C TYR A 534 -14.43 6.08 -1.30
N ILE A 535 -14.50 5.85 0.01
CA ILE A 535 -15.24 4.77 0.68
C ILE A 535 -16.33 5.40 1.55
N GLU A 536 -17.57 4.92 1.42
CA GLU A 536 -18.71 5.40 2.20
C GLU A 536 -18.57 5.08 3.70
N PRO A 537 -19.10 5.94 4.61
CA PRO A 537 -19.30 5.57 6.00
C PRO A 537 -20.43 4.53 6.13
N GLU A 538 -20.12 3.35 6.64
CA GLU A 538 -21.09 2.26 6.83
C GLU A 538 -21.73 2.27 8.22
N LYS A 539 -22.90 1.64 8.36
CA LYS A 539 -23.45 1.19 9.67
C LYS A 539 -23.47 2.31 10.75
N ASN A 540 -23.76 3.55 10.35
CA ASN A 540 -23.73 4.77 11.19
C ASN A 540 -22.37 5.04 11.87
N PHE A 541 -21.26 4.72 11.20
CA PHE A 541 -19.89 4.82 11.74
C PHE A 541 -19.55 6.22 12.26
N LEU A 542 -19.82 7.28 11.48
CA LEU A 542 -19.53 8.66 11.88
C LEU A 542 -20.25 9.03 13.19
N GLN A 543 -21.52 8.66 13.33
CA GLN A 543 -22.29 8.93 14.55
C GLN A 543 -21.74 8.16 15.75
N LYS A 544 -21.30 6.91 15.54
CA LYS A 544 -20.65 6.10 16.60
C LYS A 544 -19.33 6.72 17.04
N VAL A 545 -18.51 7.22 16.12
CA VAL A 545 -17.25 7.92 16.42
C VAL A 545 -17.53 9.17 17.27
N LYS A 546 -18.54 9.97 16.90
CA LYS A 546 -18.99 11.14 17.68
C LYS A 546 -19.38 10.78 19.11
N THR A 547 -20.34 9.86 19.27
CA THR A 547 -20.80 9.40 20.59
C THR A 547 -19.65 8.91 21.46
N LEU A 548 -18.71 8.17 20.88
CA LEU A 548 -17.57 7.60 21.60
C LEU A 548 -16.53 8.65 22.00
N ALA A 549 -16.24 9.62 21.13
CA ALA A 549 -15.35 10.74 21.47
C ALA A 549 -15.92 11.54 22.65
N HIS A 550 -17.20 11.91 22.56
CA HIS A 550 -17.92 12.65 23.61
C HIS A 550 -17.98 11.89 24.93
N LYS A 551 -18.28 10.59 24.91
CA LYS A 551 -18.31 9.74 26.11
C LYS A 551 -16.97 9.73 26.88
N ASN A 552 -15.85 9.98 26.20
CA ASN A 552 -14.53 10.02 26.80
C ASN A 552 -14.00 11.45 27.02
N GLY A 553 -14.80 12.49 26.73
CA GLY A 553 -14.39 13.90 26.85
C GLY A 553 -13.34 14.33 25.84
N ALA A 554 -13.32 13.73 24.65
CA ALA A 554 -12.51 14.17 23.50
C ALA A 554 -13.39 14.83 22.44
N LEU A 555 -12.81 15.75 21.68
CA LEU A 555 -13.49 16.40 20.56
C LEU A 555 -13.47 15.52 19.31
N LEU A 556 -14.56 15.53 18.54
CA LEU A 556 -14.56 15.03 17.17
C LEU A 556 -14.18 16.18 16.21
N ILE A 557 -13.16 15.93 15.40
CA ILE A 557 -12.69 16.83 14.34
C ILE A 557 -12.91 16.16 12.98
N PHE A 558 -13.59 16.85 12.06
CA PHE A 558 -13.66 16.43 10.66
C PHE A 558 -12.70 17.20 9.77
N ASP A 559 -11.85 16.46 9.04
CA ASP A 559 -11.05 16.97 7.93
C ASP A 559 -11.95 17.04 6.69
N GLU A 560 -12.59 18.20 6.51
CA GLU A 560 -13.50 18.51 5.41
C GLU A 560 -12.78 19.26 4.27
N VAL A 561 -11.45 19.26 4.23
CA VAL A 561 -10.65 20.04 3.26
C VAL A 561 -10.78 19.49 1.82
N ILE A 562 -11.44 18.35 1.61
CA ILE A 562 -11.86 17.86 0.29
C ILE A 562 -13.39 17.85 0.13
N THR A 563 -14.11 17.36 1.13
CA THR A 563 -15.56 17.14 1.10
C THR A 563 -16.37 18.43 1.25
N GLY A 564 -15.83 19.41 1.98
CA GLY A 564 -16.37 20.75 2.17
C GLY A 564 -16.58 21.50 0.84
N PHE A 565 -17.73 22.16 0.72
CA PHE A 565 -18.17 22.87 -0.49
C PHE A 565 -18.17 22.03 -1.79
N ARG A 566 -18.10 20.71 -1.70
CA ARG A 566 -18.04 19.78 -2.86
C ARG A 566 -19.08 18.67 -2.78
N PHE A 567 -19.20 18.04 -1.62
CA PHE A 567 -20.27 17.06 -1.36
C PHE A 567 -21.60 17.78 -1.15
N SER A 568 -21.58 18.83 -0.33
CA SER A 568 -22.61 19.87 -0.23
C SER A 568 -21.94 21.19 0.19
N LEU A 569 -22.69 22.30 0.20
CA LEU A 569 -22.22 23.58 0.78
C LEU A 569 -21.83 23.41 2.26
N GLY A 570 -22.58 22.60 3.02
CA GLY A 570 -22.27 22.24 4.40
C GLY A 570 -21.36 21.02 4.56
N GLY A 571 -20.60 20.65 3.52
CA GLY A 571 -19.69 19.50 3.52
C GLY A 571 -20.36 18.14 3.65
N ALA A 572 -19.57 17.15 4.08
CA ALA A 572 -19.98 15.79 4.34
C ALA A 572 -20.76 15.64 5.66
N GLN A 573 -20.51 16.50 6.66
CA GLN A 573 -21.33 16.53 7.88
C GLN A 573 -22.81 16.79 7.57
N LYS A 574 -23.12 17.67 6.60
CA LYS A 574 -24.49 17.88 6.10
C LYS A 574 -24.98 16.71 5.23
N LEU A 575 -24.12 16.10 4.41
CA LEU A 575 -24.50 14.95 3.58
C LEU A 575 -24.87 13.71 4.40
N PHE A 576 -24.14 13.45 5.49
CA PHE A 576 -24.31 12.25 6.33
C PHE A 576 -25.09 12.51 7.63
N GLY A 577 -25.52 13.75 7.89
CA GLY A 577 -26.27 14.12 9.10
C GLY A 577 -25.48 13.99 10.41
N VAL A 578 -24.15 14.07 10.38
CA VAL A 578 -23.30 13.92 11.58
C VAL A 578 -22.40 15.15 11.76
N THR A 579 -22.78 16.01 12.70
CA THR A 579 -22.07 17.25 13.03
C THR A 579 -20.90 17.00 14.01
N PRO A 580 -19.65 17.37 13.70
CA PRO A 580 -18.49 17.27 14.61
C PRO A 580 -18.48 18.42 15.66
N ASP A 581 -17.43 18.52 16.47
CA ASP A 581 -17.22 19.67 17.37
C ASP A 581 -16.41 20.79 16.69
N LEU A 582 -15.42 20.39 15.89
CA LEU A 582 -14.58 21.24 15.05
C LEU A 582 -14.51 20.63 13.65
N ALA A 583 -14.29 21.46 12.64
CA ALA A 583 -14.03 21.00 11.27
C ALA A 583 -13.02 21.90 10.55
N ALA A 584 -12.27 21.29 9.64
CA ALA A 584 -11.27 21.94 8.80
C ALA A 584 -11.77 22.03 7.36
N PHE A 585 -11.91 23.24 6.81
CA PHE A 585 -12.37 23.51 5.45
C PHE A 585 -11.27 24.20 4.61
N GLY A 586 -11.40 24.14 3.29
CA GLY A 586 -10.50 24.82 2.34
C GLY A 586 -10.78 24.39 0.91
N LYS A 587 -9.75 24.41 0.05
CA LYS A 587 -9.80 24.03 -1.38
C LYS A 587 -10.98 24.67 -2.13
N SER A 588 -12.06 23.90 -2.32
CA SER A 588 -13.26 24.27 -3.05
C SER A 588 -13.88 25.59 -2.56
N MET A 589 -13.72 25.89 -1.26
CA MET A 589 -14.24 27.09 -0.59
C MET A 589 -13.88 28.42 -1.28
N ALA A 590 -12.75 28.50 -2.00
CA ALA A 590 -12.24 29.74 -2.59
C ALA A 590 -11.74 29.60 -4.04
N ASN A 591 -12.22 28.59 -4.75
CA ASN A 591 -11.98 28.33 -6.18
C ASN A 591 -10.49 28.40 -6.65
N GLY A 592 -9.53 28.14 -5.76
CA GLY A 592 -8.09 28.18 -6.06
C GLY A 592 -7.27 29.16 -5.23
N MET A 593 -7.89 30.15 -4.57
CA MET A 593 -7.18 31.08 -3.69
C MET A 593 -6.72 30.42 -2.37
N PRO A 594 -5.58 30.85 -1.78
CA PRO A 594 -5.01 30.24 -0.59
C PRO A 594 -5.77 30.69 0.67
N ILE A 595 -6.83 29.95 1.02
CA ILE A 595 -7.53 30.11 2.30
C ILE A 595 -8.11 28.78 2.78
N SER A 596 -8.10 28.61 4.10
CA SER A 596 -8.73 27.52 4.83
C SER A 596 -9.48 28.09 6.03
N ALA A 597 -10.42 27.34 6.57
CA ALA A 597 -11.18 27.75 7.75
C ALA A 597 -11.19 26.62 8.79
N LEU A 598 -10.81 26.96 10.03
CA LEU A 598 -11.16 26.20 11.21
C LEU A 598 -12.51 26.72 11.69
N VAL A 599 -13.49 25.85 11.79
CA VAL A 599 -14.84 26.19 12.26
C VAL A 599 -15.27 25.24 13.36
N GLY A 600 -16.20 25.67 14.21
CA GLY A 600 -16.72 24.82 15.27
C GLY A 600 -17.57 25.56 16.28
N LYS A 601 -17.90 24.87 17.37
CA LYS A 601 -18.73 25.40 18.45
C LYS A 601 -18.02 26.55 19.18
N LYS A 602 -18.77 27.61 19.49
CA LYS A 602 -18.32 28.86 20.15
C LYS A 602 -17.58 28.60 21.45
N LYS A 603 -18.08 27.67 22.27
CA LYS A 603 -17.45 27.25 23.53
C LYS A 603 -16.06 26.62 23.39
N TYR A 604 -15.70 26.12 22.21
CA TYR A 604 -14.36 25.62 21.91
C TYR A 604 -13.56 26.69 21.17
N MET A 605 -14.16 27.33 20.16
CA MET A 605 -13.50 28.34 19.32
C MET A 605 -13.04 29.58 20.08
N LYS A 606 -13.75 30.04 21.12
CA LYS A 606 -13.27 31.11 22.01
C LYS A 606 -11.90 30.83 22.62
N LYS A 607 -11.57 29.56 22.88
CA LYS A 607 -10.28 29.16 23.45
C LYS A 607 -9.09 29.36 22.49
N ILE A 608 -9.33 29.85 21.27
CA ILE A 608 -8.29 30.41 20.39
C ILE A 608 -7.66 31.67 20.99
N GLU A 609 -8.38 32.43 21.82
CA GLU A 609 -7.85 33.58 22.57
C GLU A 609 -6.71 33.16 23.53
N ASP A 610 -6.79 31.95 24.10
CA ASP A 610 -5.81 31.38 25.04
C ASP A 610 -4.63 30.64 24.35
N ILE A 611 -4.63 30.48 23.03
CA ILE A 611 -3.57 29.74 22.30
C ILE A 611 -2.98 30.54 21.15
N PHE A 612 -1.68 30.37 20.92
CA PHE A 612 -1.07 30.96 19.73
C PHE A 612 -1.55 30.26 18.45
N TYR A 613 -2.53 30.86 17.79
CA TYR A 613 -3.01 30.49 16.45
C TYR A 613 -3.32 31.77 15.65
N SER A 614 -2.25 32.38 15.15
CA SER A 614 -2.24 33.65 14.42
C SER A 614 -1.31 33.58 13.22
N PHE A 615 -1.59 34.39 12.20
CA PHE A 615 -0.84 34.49 10.96
C PHE A 615 -0.88 35.94 10.47
N THR A 616 0.24 36.50 10.03
CA THR A 616 0.30 37.85 9.42
C THR A 616 -0.72 38.02 8.28
N ASN A 617 -0.88 36.99 7.45
CA ASN A 617 -1.80 37.01 6.32
C ASN A 617 -3.20 36.47 6.67
N GLY A 618 -3.53 36.20 7.94
CA GLY A 618 -4.78 35.52 8.34
C GLY A 618 -6.03 36.18 7.73
N GLY A 619 -6.15 37.50 7.90
CA GLY A 619 -7.20 38.35 7.31
C GLY A 619 -6.92 38.88 5.90
N GLU A 620 -5.95 38.32 5.16
CA GLU A 620 -5.63 38.79 3.80
C GLU A 620 -6.85 38.68 2.87
N THR A 621 -7.16 39.79 2.20
CA THR A 621 -8.53 40.09 1.76
C THR A 621 -8.89 39.61 0.35
N LEU A 622 -7.93 39.38 -0.55
CA LEU A 622 -8.23 38.82 -1.88
C LEU A 622 -8.74 37.39 -1.74
N SER A 623 -8.11 36.57 -0.89
CA SER A 623 -8.57 35.20 -0.66
C SER A 623 -9.94 35.13 0.02
N ILE A 624 -10.25 36.10 0.88
CA ILE A 624 -11.55 36.22 1.55
C ILE A 624 -12.63 36.67 0.56
N ALA A 625 -12.37 37.73 -0.22
CA ALA A 625 -13.28 38.19 -1.29
C ALA A 625 -13.55 37.07 -2.32
N ALA A 626 -12.53 36.31 -2.68
CA ALA A 626 -12.66 35.15 -3.57
C ALA A 626 -13.51 34.04 -2.96
N ALA A 627 -13.39 33.77 -1.65
CA ALA A 627 -14.21 32.77 -0.96
C ALA A 627 -15.68 33.20 -0.85
N ILE A 628 -15.95 34.47 -0.49
CA ILE A 628 -17.30 35.05 -0.45
C ILE A 628 -17.97 34.93 -1.82
N ALA A 629 -17.27 35.37 -2.88
CA ALA A 629 -17.77 35.29 -4.25
C ALA A 629 -17.97 33.83 -4.70
N THR A 630 -17.03 32.94 -4.36
CA THR A 630 -17.11 31.52 -4.69
C THR A 630 -18.36 30.87 -4.10
N ILE A 631 -18.61 31.07 -2.80
CA ILE A 631 -19.74 30.45 -2.10
C ILE A 631 -21.08 31.05 -2.58
N LYS A 632 -21.17 32.38 -2.71
CA LYS A 632 -22.37 33.07 -3.25
C LYS A 632 -22.69 32.60 -4.69
N GLU A 633 -21.68 32.39 -5.54
CA GLU A 633 -21.85 31.84 -6.89
C GLU A 633 -22.27 30.35 -6.85
N MET A 634 -21.75 29.55 -5.91
CA MET A 634 -22.18 28.15 -5.73
C MET A 634 -23.67 28.03 -5.38
N GLU A 635 -24.15 28.88 -4.47
CA GLU A 635 -25.58 28.99 -4.14
C GLU A 635 -26.37 29.39 -5.38
N LYS A 636 -26.05 30.56 -5.96
CA LYS A 636 -26.78 31.18 -7.08
C LYS A 636 -26.92 30.26 -8.29
N LYS A 637 -25.85 29.52 -8.64
CA LYS A 637 -25.81 28.65 -9.83
C LYS A 637 -26.04 27.18 -9.52
N LYS A 638 -26.45 26.82 -8.29
CA LYS A 638 -26.70 25.44 -7.85
C LYS A 638 -25.55 24.48 -8.21
N VAL A 639 -24.31 24.94 -7.99
CA VAL A 639 -23.09 24.30 -8.52
C VAL A 639 -22.98 22.84 -8.10
N ILE A 640 -23.35 22.54 -6.84
CA ILE A 640 -23.32 21.17 -6.30
C ILE A 640 -24.22 20.24 -7.12
N GLU A 641 -25.48 20.63 -7.38
CA GLU A 641 -26.43 19.81 -8.14
C GLU A 641 -25.91 19.51 -9.55
N HIS A 642 -25.33 20.52 -10.22
CA HIS A 642 -24.74 20.39 -11.55
C HIS A 642 -23.55 19.41 -11.60
N ILE A 643 -22.58 19.56 -10.69
CA ILE A 643 -21.40 18.66 -10.68
C ILE A 643 -21.76 17.23 -10.29
N TRP A 644 -22.77 17.03 -9.43
CA TRP A 644 -23.31 15.71 -9.12
C TRP A 644 -24.04 15.09 -10.32
N LYS A 645 -24.89 15.85 -11.02
CA LYS A 645 -25.62 15.39 -12.22
C LYS A 645 -24.67 14.96 -13.34
N LEU A 646 -23.66 15.76 -13.65
CA LEU A 646 -22.67 15.45 -14.67
C LEU A 646 -21.74 14.29 -14.27
N GLY A 647 -21.33 14.23 -13.00
CA GLY A 647 -20.52 13.13 -12.48
C GLY A 647 -21.25 11.79 -12.49
N ALA A 648 -22.54 11.77 -12.17
CA ALA A 648 -23.35 10.56 -12.20
C ALA A 648 -23.50 10.01 -13.63
N TYR A 649 -23.66 10.90 -14.62
CA TYR A 649 -23.62 10.54 -16.03
C TYR A 649 -22.25 9.98 -16.45
N LEU A 650 -21.14 10.61 -16.04
CA LEU A 650 -19.78 10.11 -16.33
C LEU A 650 -19.56 8.69 -15.79
N ILE A 651 -19.90 8.45 -14.51
CA ILE A 651 -19.75 7.13 -13.87
C ILE A 651 -20.61 6.10 -14.62
N LYS A 652 -21.90 6.39 -14.82
CA LYS A 652 -22.86 5.48 -15.47
C LYS A 652 -22.41 5.07 -16.88
N GLU A 653 -22.02 6.02 -17.72
CA GLU A 653 -21.64 5.71 -19.10
C GLU A 653 -20.24 5.07 -19.18
N THR A 654 -19.31 5.44 -18.30
CA THR A 654 -18.00 4.77 -18.25
C THR A 654 -18.13 3.33 -17.75
N ASP A 655 -18.96 3.05 -16.75
CA ASP A 655 -19.23 1.68 -16.28
C ASP A 655 -19.88 0.81 -17.37
N LYS A 656 -20.75 1.37 -18.21
CA LYS A 656 -21.25 0.66 -19.41
C LYS A 656 -20.13 0.33 -20.38
N LEU A 657 -19.21 1.26 -20.63
CA LEU A 657 -18.08 1.04 -21.55
C LEU A 657 -17.08 0.02 -20.99
N ILE A 658 -16.83 0.02 -19.67
CA ILE A 658 -16.00 -1.01 -19.00
C ILE A 658 -16.62 -2.39 -19.24
N LYS A 659 -17.93 -2.55 -19.00
CA LYS A 659 -18.67 -3.81 -19.23
C LYS A 659 -18.68 -4.23 -20.69
N LYS A 660 -19.01 -3.32 -21.61
CA LYS A 660 -19.05 -3.59 -23.06
C LYS A 660 -17.73 -4.14 -23.60
N ASN A 661 -16.60 -3.75 -23.00
CA ASN A 661 -15.26 -4.16 -23.43
C ASN A 661 -14.63 -5.25 -22.53
N ASN A 662 -15.39 -5.84 -21.61
CA ASN A 662 -14.91 -6.86 -20.66
C ASN A 662 -13.68 -6.41 -19.86
N LEU A 663 -13.74 -5.18 -19.30
CA LEU A 663 -12.66 -4.55 -18.53
C LEU A 663 -12.94 -4.49 -17.02
N GLU A 664 -13.98 -5.14 -16.49
CA GLU A 664 -14.38 -5.07 -15.08
C GLU A 664 -13.32 -5.61 -14.10
N GLU A 665 -12.41 -6.46 -14.57
CA GLU A 665 -11.25 -6.92 -13.78
C GLU A 665 -10.06 -5.96 -13.86
N VAL A 666 -10.05 -5.06 -14.84
CA VAL A 666 -8.95 -4.16 -15.20
C VAL A 666 -9.16 -2.75 -14.66
N ILE A 667 -10.40 -2.23 -14.71
CA ILE A 667 -10.73 -0.84 -14.38
C ILE A 667 -12.01 -0.80 -13.53
N LYS A 668 -12.02 0.01 -12.45
CA LYS A 668 -13.24 0.34 -11.68
C LYS A 668 -13.25 1.80 -11.25
N ILE A 669 -14.43 2.41 -11.21
CA ILE A 669 -14.63 3.75 -10.63
C ILE A 669 -15.14 3.63 -9.18
N LYS A 670 -14.69 4.52 -8.29
CA LYS A 670 -15.13 4.64 -6.89
C LYS A 670 -15.23 6.11 -6.48
N GLY A 671 -15.91 6.40 -5.37
CA GLY A 671 -16.14 7.76 -4.86
C GLY A 671 -17.55 8.27 -5.16
N LYS A 672 -17.75 9.59 -5.05
CA LYS A 672 -19.05 10.25 -5.30
C LYS A 672 -19.08 10.84 -6.72
N PRO A 673 -20.27 11.10 -7.29
CA PRO A 673 -20.40 11.82 -8.57
C PRO A 673 -19.55 13.10 -8.70
N CYS A 674 -19.54 13.95 -7.67
CA CYS A 674 -18.77 15.21 -7.67
C CYS A 674 -17.24 15.03 -7.49
N TRP A 675 -16.78 13.82 -7.14
CA TRP A 675 -15.38 13.44 -6.99
C TRP A 675 -15.24 11.91 -7.00
N SER A 676 -14.86 11.37 -8.16
CA SER A 676 -14.59 9.94 -8.34
C SER A 676 -13.16 9.68 -8.79
N LEU A 677 -12.70 8.45 -8.57
CA LEU A 677 -11.39 7.96 -8.94
C LEU A 677 -11.53 6.69 -9.77
N MET A 678 -10.75 6.60 -10.85
CA MET A 678 -10.63 5.42 -11.67
C MET A 678 -9.37 4.64 -11.25
N PHE A 679 -9.60 3.44 -10.73
CA PHE A 679 -8.55 2.50 -10.34
C PHE A 679 -8.32 1.52 -11.49
N ALA A 680 -7.07 1.44 -11.94
CA ALA A 680 -6.58 0.30 -12.71
C ALA A 680 -6.17 -0.83 -11.75
N TYR A 681 -6.20 -2.07 -12.24
CA TYR A 681 -5.77 -3.28 -11.53
C TYR A 681 -4.80 -4.06 -12.42
N PRO A 682 -3.82 -4.79 -11.86
CA PRO A 682 -2.89 -5.59 -12.67
C PRO A 682 -3.63 -6.66 -13.50
N TYR A 683 -3.27 -6.76 -14.78
CA TYR A 683 -3.89 -7.68 -15.74
C TYR A 683 -2.82 -8.32 -16.64
N GLY A 684 -2.89 -9.64 -16.83
CA GLY A 684 -1.86 -10.40 -17.55
C GLY A 684 -0.47 -10.20 -16.93
N LYS A 685 0.46 -9.65 -17.71
CA LYS A 685 1.84 -9.31 -17.29
C LYS A 685 2.06 -7.83 -16.94
N TYR A 686 0.98 -7.03 -16.91
CA TYR A 686 1.01 -5.58 -16.75
C TYR A 686 0.50 -5.16 -15.37
N SER A 687 1.22 -4.21 -14.76
CA SER A 687 0.83 -3.56 -13.51
C SER A 687 -0.31 -2.55 -13.73
N ASP A 688 -0.99 -2.21 -12.64
CA ASP A 688 -1.94 -1.09 -12.57
C ASP A 688 -1.32 0.23 -13.04
N LEU A 689 -0.05 0.48 -12.71
CA LEU A 689 0.67 1.69 -13.12
C LEU A 689 0.94 1.72 -14.63
N GLU A 690 1.26 0.60 -15.27
CA GLU A 690 1.43 0.52 -16.73
C GLU A 690 0.11 0.76 -17.46
N ILE A 691 -0.98 0.13 -17.02
CA ILE A 691 -2.33 0.32 -17.55
C ILE A 691 -2.78 1.78 -17.38
N LYS A 692 -2.55 2.35 -16.19
CA LYS A 692 -2.85 3.75 -15.90
C LYS A 692 -1.98 4.73 -16.71
N SER A 693 -0.73 4.36 -17.02
CA SER A 693 0.16 5.17 -17.88
C SER A 693 -0.35 5.20 -19.32
N TYR A 694 -0.80 4.07 -19.85
CA TYR A 694 -1.43 4.02 -21.18
C TYR A 694 -2.71 4.87 -21.22
N LEU A 695 -3.62 4.68 -20.26
CA LEU A 695 -4.83 5.51 -20.15
C LEU A 695 -4.50 6.99 -20.06
N GLN A 696 -3.48 7.37 -19.30
CA GLN A 696 -3.04 8.76 -19.18
C GLN A 696 -2.47 9.31 -20.50
N GLN A 697 -1.59 8.57 -21.18
CA GLN A 697 -1.04 8.93 -22.48
C GLN A 697 -2.16 9.21 -23.50
N GLU A 698 -3.07 8.25 -23.68
CA GLU A 698 -4.11 8.34 -24.70
C GLU A 698 -5.13 9.45 -24.39
N LEU A 699 -5.49 9.64 -23.11
CA LEU A 699 -6.37 10.74 -22.70
C LEU A 699 -5.73 12.12 -22.91
N ILE A 700 -4.44 12.26 -22.59
CA ILE A 700 -3.69 13.51 -22.82
C ILE A 700 -3.63 13.82 -24.32
N GLN A 701 -3.33 12.83 -25.16
CA GLN A 701 -3.34 12.99 -26.62
C GLN A 701 -4.76 13.26 -27.19
N ALA A 702 -5.81 12.79 -26.51
CA ALA A 702 -7.20 13.09 -26.83
C ALA A 702 -7.71 14.45 -26.27
N GLY A 703 -6.86 15.25 -25.61
CA GLY A 703 -7.25 16.57 -25.09
C GLY A 703 -7.79 16.59 -23.66
N PHE A 704 -7.53 15.55 -22.85
CA PHE A 704 -8.00 15.44 -21.48
C PHE A 704 -6.83 15.36 -20.49
N LEU A 705 -6.69 16.35 -19.61
CA LEU A 705 -5.68 16.32 -18.55
C LEU A 705 -6.22 15.47 -17.40
N TRP A 706 -5.60 14.31 -17.21
CA TRP A 706 -6.10 13.26 -16.33
C TRP A 706 -4.95 12.44 -15.70
N TYR A 707 -5.21 11.91 -14.50
CA TYR A 707 -4.23 11.13 -13.74
C TYR A 707 -4.86 10.09 -12.79
N GLY A 708 -6.06 9.59 -13.12
CA GLY A 708 -6.82 8.64 -12.30
C GLY A 708 -7.95 9.24 -11.45
N GLN A 709 -8.29 10.52 -11.61
CA GLN A 709 -9.43 11.15 -10.93
C GLN A 709 -10.33 11.89 -11.91
N HIS A 710 -11.59 12.06 -11.51
CA HIS A 710 -12.59 12.87 -12.17
C HIS A 710 -13.08 13.94 -11.19
N ASN A 711 -12.28 15.00 -11.04
CA ASN A 711 -12.60 16.11 -10.15
C ASN A 711 -13.56 17.05 -10.90
N MET A 712 -14.85 17.03 -10.57
CA MET A 712 -15.84 17.81 -11.31
C MET A 712 -15.79 19.30 -10.92
N SER A 713 -15.96 20.19 -11.90
CA SER A 713 -16.14 21.64 -11.71
C SER A 713 -17.36 22.13 -12.49
N PHE A 714 -17.91 23.28 -12.12
CA PHE A 714 -19.10 23.86 -12.72
C PHE A 714 -18.93 24.15 -14.22
N SER A 715 -17.73 24.60 -14.60
CA SER A 715 -17.39 24.86 -16.00
C SER A 715 -17.24 23.61 -16.88
N HIS A 716 -17.37 22.39 -16.33
CA HIS A 716 -17.60 21.21 -17.17
C HIS A 716 -19.01 21.25 -17.75
N THR A 717 -19.11 21.05 -19.06
CA THR A 717 -20.36 20.94 -19.80
C THR A 717 -20.70 19.48 -20.08
N LYS A 718 -21.96 19.18 -20.43
CA LYS A 718 -22.34 17.84 -20.92
C LYS A 718 -21.48 17.42 -22.13
N LYS A 719 -21.13 18.37 -23.02
CA LYS A 719 -20.24 18.13 -24.17
C LYS A 719 -18.84 17.67 -23.75
N ASP A 720 -18.28 18.25 -22.69
CA ASP A 720 -16.98 17.85 -22.15
C ASP A 720 -17.00 16.44 -21.59
N ILE A 721 -18.06 16.10 -20.84
CA ILE A 721 -18.23 14.78 -20.23
C ILE A 721 -18.51 13.71 -21.30
N SER A 722 -19.40 13.99 -22.25
CA SER A 722 -19.63 13.10 -23.40
C SER A 722 -18.37 12.96 -24.26
N GLY A 723 -17.54 14.00 -24.40
CA GLY A 723 -16.24 13.92 -25.05
C GLY A 723 -15.28 12.97 -24.35
N LEU A 724 -15.19 13.01 -23.01
CA LEU A 724 -14.38 12.06 -22.24
C LEU A 724 -14.92 10.63 -22.35
N VAL A 725 -16.25 10.45 -22.33
CA VAL A 725 -16.89 9.14 -22.55
C VAL A 725 -16.60 8.62 -23.96
N SER A 726 -16.61 9.46 -25.00
CA SER A 726 -16.20 9.09 -26.36
C SER A 726 -14.71 8.74 -26.44
N ALA A 727 -13.83 9.44 -25.71
CA ALA A 727 -12.43 9.06 -25.61
C ALA A 727 -12.29 7.67 -24.96
N TYR A 728 -13.00 7.38 -23.87
CA TYR A 728 -13.06 6.03 -23.30
C TYR A 728 -13.60 4.98 -24.27
N ALA A 729 -14.63 5.31 -25.06
CA ALA A 729 -15.19 4.40 -26.06
C ALA A 729 -14.17 4.04 -27.17
N ASN A 730 -13.22 4.93 -27.47
CA ASN A 730 -12.14 4.69 -28.42
C ASN A 730 -10.90 4.02 -27.79
N ILE A 731 -10.62 4.30 -26.52
CA ILE A 731 -9.42 3.81 -25.81
C ILE A 731 -9.65 2.41 -25.22
N PHE A 732 -10.82 2.11 -24.67
CA PHE A 732 -11.10 0.84 -24.01
C PHE A 732 -11.04 -0.40 -24.92
N PRO A 733 -11.57 -0.38 -26.16
CA PRO A 733 -11.39 -1.51 -27.09
C PRO A 733 -9.92 -1.76 -27.41
N LYS A 734 -9.15 -0.69 -27.66
CA LYS A 734 -7.70 -0.76 -27.94
C LYS A 734 -6.91 -1.25 -26.73
N LEU A 735 -7.25 -0.79 -25.52
CA LEU A 735 -6.66 -1.30 -24.28
C LEU A 735 -6.93 -2.80 -24.13
N LYS A 736 -8.17 -3.26 -24.35
CA LYS A 736 -8.51 -4.68 -24.29
C LYS A 736 -7.70 -5.49 -25.31
N GLU A 737 -7.63 -5.02 -26.56
CA GLU A 737 -6.82 -5.65 -27.61
C GLU A 737 -5.32 -5.71 -27.24
N LEU A 738 -4.74 -4.62 -26.71
CA LEU A 738 -3.34 -4.54 -26.31
C LEU A 738 -3.01 -5.41 -25.09
N LEU A 739 -3.98 -5.63 -24.20
CA LEU A 739 -3.87 -6.56 -23.09
C LEU A 739 -3.95 -8.02 -23.58
N ASP A 740 -4.92 -8.34 -24.45
CA ASP A 740 -5.17 -9.70 -24.94
C ASP A 740 -4.08 -10.18 -25.91
N LYS A 741 -3.61 -9.30 -26.81
CA LYS A 741 -2.45 -9.55 -27.68
C LYS A 741 -1.11 -9.36 -26.98
N ASP A 742 -1.14 -9.02 -25.68
CA ASP A 742 0.03 -8.96 -24.81
C ASP A 742 1.10 -7.95 -25.32
N LYS A 743 0.62 -6.80 -25.85
CA LYS A 743 1.38 -5.74 -26.55
C LYS A 743 1.41 -4.37 -25.85
N LEU A 744 0.68 -4.14 -24.75
CA LEU A 744 0.55 -2.82 -24.08
C LEU A 744 1.88 -2.04 -23.90
N ARG A 745 2.97 -2.71 -23.48
CA ARG A 745 4.31 -2.08 -23.33
C ARG A 745 4.83 -1.45 -24.62
N GLY A 746 4.55 -2.04 -25.78
CA GLY A 746 4.95 -1.50 -27.09
C GLY A 746 4.07 -0.35 -27.59
N ALA A 747 2.95 -0.08 -26.91
CA ALA A 747 2.08 1.08 -27.17
C ALA A 747 2.33 2.25 -26.21
N LEU A 748 3.25 2.10 -25.25
CA LEU A 748 3.72 3.19 -24.40
C LEU A 748 4.85 3.93 -25.10
N ASN A 749 4.65 5.21 -25.37
CA ASN A 749 5.63 6.10 -25.99
C ASN A 749 6.55 6.77 -24.95
N GLY A 750 6.52 6.29 -23.70
CA GLY A 750 7.18 6.91 -22.55
C GLY A 750 7.28 5.97 -21.34
N GLU A 751 8.14 6.30 -20.38
CA GLU A 751 8.29 5.46 -19.19
C GLU A 751 7.04 5.54 -18.29
N PRO A 752 6.52 4.39 -17.78
CA PRO A 752 5.39 4.34 -16.88
C PRO A 752 5.52 5.23 -15.64
N ILE A 753 4.38 5.72 -15.15
CA ILE A 753 4.28 6.49 -13.91
C ILE A 753 4.73 5.68 -12.69
N THR A 754 5.12 6.39 -11.65
CA THR A 754 5.53 5.79 -10.36
C THR A 754 4.65 6.31 -9.23
N ASN A 755 4.60 5.59 -8.10
CA ASN A 755 3.83 6.04 -6.94
C ASN A 755 4.50 7.23 -6.24
N ILE A 756 3.94 8.42 -6.46
CA ILE A 756 4.41 9.69 -5.88
C ILE A 756 4.20 9.76 -4.37
N PHE A 757 3.05 9.26 -3.90
CA PHE A 757 2.67 9.24 -2.50
C PHE A 757 3.15 7.97 -1.80
N LYS A 758 4.35 8.03 -1.21
CA LYS A 758 4.84 7.06 -0.22
C LYS A 758 4.16 7.19 1.17
N VAL A 759 2.92 7.72 1.21
CA VAL A 759 2.26 8.25 2.44
C VAL A 759 0.73 8.08 2.44
N ARG A 760 0.12 7.58 1.35
CA ARG A 760 -1.34 7.40 1.21
C ARG A 760 -1.68 5.94 0.99
#